data_AF-A0A9R1CKA4-F1
#
_entry.id   AF-A0A9R1CKA4-F1
#
_cell.length_a   1.000
_cell.length_b   1.000
_cell.length_c   1.000
_cell.angle_alpha   90.00
_cell.angle_beta   90.00
_cell.angle_gamma   90.00
#
_symmetry.space_group_name_H-M   'P 1'
#
loop_
_entity.id
_entity.type
_entity.pdbx_description
1 polymer ?
#
loop_
_entity_poly.entity_id
_entity_poly.type
_entity_poly.pdbx_seq_one_letter_code
_entity_poly.pdbx_strand_id
1 'polypeptide(L)'
;MRAIALLSLLGIALALPSPKISTVKKPGHYRRPHRRDVVTNEVDTRASSPTTSAPKDNIWSFLSNDEAASVIAFLHNQTTLNLTAVDNAGDWDNTITVVDLLPPNKTEALSYMDGNGIKPERWAIASLLCGATEEPYAQDLIVGPLPVSEDTIYYPYTYGTHAPDAKIRVYDMDDNSEFLSDIAMSMKDIISDILDATIETADDLADTFDIWGIDPLWHQPDENGNDQVIYWAGFWRYPDSIQMENSTINFDGETLLPQGLYIQTNVTGRDKSQWGLIGILYGDEYYTSVGEFRAAWQNPDFKKFTPNYSGDWIGTDQAGNVMPLETEAPPMNVQPGGQRFKVDEENKYIEWMDFSFYLTFTRDTGMRLYDVKFKGERIIYELGLQEAIAHYAGNDPVQSGTAYLDTYYGFGPYAFSQVPGFDMPLYAYCMNTSFHASELSTSHRCGISIFEADQNYPIQRHSNMNYVSATKNIALTLRSISTVGNYDYNFDYNFYLDGTIETVVRASGYIQSAFYANNTEYGYQIHDSLSGSMHDHVLNFKVDFDIAGVENTLVKHIVEPKEIKYKWNNLTRSTMHLVRKEITNEDEGKMNWSHNGQEQVVIVNKDAPNKYGEPKGYKIMPSRGGSGMHLTITNSSNLFNSQGFATHHYYVLKRKDSELRASNAWNDYDTEHPMVDFSKYFDGEDIEQEDIVMYFNLGMHHVPHTGDLPNTVFSTAQSGMMILPHNYLLSDPSRQATQQIRIDYNNNSTTDVYSWDSQMAAGKLDFSQITWDPYTYDGDVSVRKFPYDREPNLHPSVFGFC
;
A
#
# COMPACT_ATOMS: atom_id res chain seq x y z
N MET A 1 -22.36 53.03 1.33
CA MET A 1 -23.38 52.16 0.68
C MET A 1 -22.65 50.93 0.19
N ARG A 2 -22.66 49.85 0.99
CA ARG A 2 -23.19 48.49 0.68
C ARG A 2 -22.51 47.81 -0.52
N ALA A 3 -21.56 46.90 -0.26
CA ALA A 3 -21.71 45.43 -0.15
C ALA A 3 -21.55 44.75 -1.53
N ILE A 4 -20.53 43.88 -1.74
CA ILE A 4 -20.53 42.39 -1.70
C ILE A 4 -19.02 42.01 -1.74
N ALA A 5 -18.34 41.32 -0.81
CA ALA A 5 -18.53 40.09 -0.01
C ALA A 5 -18.26 38.76 -0.77
N LEU A 6 -17.06 38.21 -0.47
CA LEU A 6 -16.57 36.82 -0.42
C LEU A 6 -17.01 35.78 -1.47
N LEU A 7 -16.01 35.16 -2.12
CA LEU A 7 -15.90 33.71 -2.39
C LEU A 7 -14.53 33.42 -3.04
N SER A 8 -13.52 33.12 -2.23
CA SER A 8 -12.27 32.47 -2.64
C SER A 8 -11.99 31.35 -1.64
N LEU A 9 -12.53 30.17 -1.93
CA LEU A 9 -12.15 28.92 -1.27
C LEU A 9 -10.92 28.39 -2.01
N LEU A 10 -9.72 28.66 -1.47
CA LEU A 10 -8.51 27.94 -1.85
C LEU A 10 -8.59 26.53 -1.26
N GLY A 11 -8.26 25.54 -2.09
CA GLY A 11 -7.98 24.19 -1.61
C GLY A 11 -6.54 24.19 -1.11
N ILE A 12 -6.39 24.08 0.20
CA ILE A 12 -5.12 23.69 0.84
C ILE A 12 -4.98 22.19 0.59
N ALA A 13 -3.96 21.81 -0.17
CA ALA A 13 -3.46 20.44 -0.19
C ALA A 13 -2.49 20.35 0.99
N LEU A 14 -2.83 19.53 1.99
CA LEU A 14 -1.89 19.17 3.04
C LEU A 14 -0.95 18.12 2.45
N ALA A 15 0.37 18.29 2.60
CA ALA A 15 1.38 17.37 2.08
C ALA A 15 1.54 16.10 2.93
N LEU A 16 1.04 16.11 4.17
CA LEU A 16 0.75 14.88 4.89
C LEU A 16 -0.56 14.28 4.36
N PRO A 17 -0.66 12.96 4.20
CA PRO A 17 -1.96 12.32 4.14
C PRO A 17 -2.62 12.55 5.50
N SER A 18 -3.31 13.68 5.70
CA SER A 18 -4.30 13.75 6.77
C SER A 18 -5.22 12.55 6.52
N PRO A 19 -5.55 11.73 7.54
CA PRO A 19 -6.64 10.79 7.39
C PRO A 19 -7.77 11.60 6.74
N LYS A 20 -8.38 11.12 5.66
CA LYS A 20 -9.56 11.78 5.03
C LYS A 20 -10.78 11.76 5.98
N ILE A 21 -10.56 12.07 7.26
CA ILE A 21 -11.47 12.03 8.40
C ILE A 21 -11.97 13.45 8.69
N SER A 22 -11.27 14.55 8.35
CA SER A 22 -11.66 15.89 8.85
C SER A 22 -12.28 16.92 7.88
N THR A 23 -12.35 16.73 6.54
CA THR A 23 -12.98 17.77 5.69
C THR A 23 -13.84 17.26 4.53
N VAL A 24 -15.14 17.09 4.80
CA VAL A 24 -16.17 16.97 3.76
C VAL A 24 -16.38 18.35 3.10
N LYS A 25 -15.77 18.59 1.94
CA LYS A 25 -16.11 19.78 1.12
C LYS A 25 -17.54 19.66 0.59
N LYS A 26 -18.35 20.71 0.78
CA LYS A 26 -19.65 20.86 0.12
C LYS A 26 -19.47 20.93 -1.41
N PRO A 27 -20.31 20.26 -2.21
CA PRO A 27 -20.19 20.30 -3.67
C PRO A 27 -20.41 21.73 -4.20
N GLY A 28 -19.36 22.32 -4.76
CA GLY A 28 -19.42 23.60 -5.44
C GLY A 28 -20.06 23.46 -6.82
N HIS A 29 -21.02 24.33 -7.15
CA HIS A 29 -21.57 24.43 -8.50
C HIS A 29 -20.56 25.05 -9.47
N TYR A 30 -19.80 24.22 -10.19
CA TYR A 30 -19.00 24.69 -11.32
C TYR A 30 -19.88 24.86 -12.57
N ARG A 31 -19.80 26.04 -13.17
CA ARG A 31 -20.41 26.36 -14.47
C ARG A 31 -19.60 25.67 -15.58
N ARG A 32 -20.19 24.69 -16.25
CA ARG A 32 -19.59 23.98 -17.40
C ARG A 32 -19.28 24.95 -18.56
N PRO A 33 -18.09 24.89 -19.18
CA PRO A 33 -17.88 25.42 -20.53
C PRO A 33 -18.65 24.56 -21.55
N HIS A 34 -19.07 25.16 -22.67
CA HIS A 34 -19.80 24.47 -23.73
C HIS A 34 -18.96 23.33 -24.34
N ARG A 35 -19.41 22.09 -24.10
CA ARG A 35 -18.92 20.85 -24.71
C ARG A 35 -19.27 20.85 -26.21
N ARG A 36 -18.30 20.55 -27.07
CA ARG A 36 -18.62 20.02 -28.42
C ARG A 36 -18.92 18.54 -28.21
N ASP A 37 -20.13 18.11 -28.55
CA ASP A 37 -20.52 16.72 -28.52
C ASP A 37 -19.74 15.95 -29.59
N VAL A 38 -18.69 15.25 -29.17
CA VAL A 38 -18.11 14.16 -29.95
C VAL A 38 -18.76 12.89 -29.43
N VAL A 39 -19.64 12.32 -30.24
CA VAL A 39 -20.28 11.02 -29.97
C VAL A 39 -19.23 9.94 -30.17
N THR A 40 -18.64 9.43 -29.09
CA THR A 40 -17.88 8.18 -29.09
C THR A 40 -18.88 7.03 -28.96
N ASN A 41 -19.43 6.59 -30.08
CA ASN A 41 -20.16 5.34 -30.11
C ASN A 41 -19.17 4.17 -29.96
N GLU A 42 -19.47 3.31 -28.99
CA GLU A 42 -19.13 1.88 -28.95
C GLU A 42 -17.65 1.51 -29.01
N VAL A 43 -16.97 1.67 -27.87
CA VAL A 43 -15.99 0.66 -27.43
C VAL A 43 -16.27 0.39 -25.96
N ASP A 44 -16.81 -0.78 -25.70
CA ASP A 44 -17.00 -1.28 -24.35
C ASP A 44 -15.77 -2.11 -23.96
N THR A 45 -14.82 -1.48 -23.27
CA THR A 45 -13.63 -2.20 -22.77
C THR A 45 -13.96 -3.14 -21.60
N ARG A 46 -15.12 -2.98 -20.95
CA ARG A 46 -15.62 -3.87 -19.88
C ARG A 46 -16.34 -5.11 -20.44
N ALA A 47 -17.08 -5.01 -21.55
CA ALA A 47 -17.93 -6.10 -22.04
C ALA A 47 -17.26 -7.19 -22.90
N SER A 48 -15.93 -7.26 -22.96
CA SER A 48 -15.22 -8.25 -23.80
C SER A 48 -14.57 -9.42 -23.04
N SER A 49 -14.47 -9.36 -21.71
CA SER A 49 -14.04 -10.52 -20.93
C SER A 49 -15.11 -11.61 -20.97
N PRO A 50 -14.79 -12.86 -21.36
CA PRO A 50 -15.72 -13.97 -21.19
C PRO A 50 -16.18 -14.03 -19.73
N THR A 51 -17.48 -14.21 -19.50
CA THR A 51 -18.00 -14.34 -18.14
C THR A 51 -17.73 -15.73 -17.59
N THR A 52 -17.64 -15.83 -16.26
CA THR A 52 -17.71 -17.11 -15.53
C THR A 52 -18.70 -16.98 -14.39
N SER A 53 -18.95 -18.08 -13.69
CA SER A 53 -19.72 -18.08 -12.44
C SER A 53 -18.85 -18.68 -11.35
N ALA A 54 -18.69 -17.94 -10.26
CA ALA A 54 -18.01 -18.45 -9.10
C ALA A 54 -18.69 -19.73 -8.60
N PRO A 55 -17.93 -20.77 -8.18
CA PRO A 55 -18.53 -22.00 -7.66
C PRO A 55 -19.28 -21.79 -6.34
N LYS A 56 -18.98 -20.71 -5.62
CA LYS A 56 -19.56 -20.32 -4.33
C LYS A 56 -19.64 -18.79 -4.25
N ASP A 57 -20.55 -18.29 -3.42
CA ASP A 57 -20.57 -16.86 -3.10
C ASP A 57 -19.25 -16.41 -2.48
N ASN A 58 -18.81 -15.20 -2.83
CA ASN A 58 -17.63 -14.59 -2.21
C ASN A 58 -17.92 -14.14 -0.77
N ILE A 59 -17.58 -15.01 0.19
CA ILE A 59 -17.76 -14.76 1.61
C ILE A 59 -16.78 -13.71 2.18
N TRP A 60 -15.74 -13.35 1.41
CA TRP A 60 -14.77 -12.30 1.75
C TRP A 60 -15.06 -10.97 1.05
N SER A 61 -16.13 -10.88 0.26
CA SER A 61 -16.48 -9.65 -0.46
C SER A 61 -16.75 -8.52 0.52
N PHE A 62 -16.09 -7.38 0.28
CA PHE A 62 -16.24 -6.15 1.04
C PHE A 62 -17.71 -5.73 1.16
N LEU A 63 -18.02 -4.93 2.18
CA LEU A 63 -19.40 -4.56 2.47
C LEU A 63 -20.01 -3.84 1.27
N SER A 64 -21.27 -4.16 0.98
CA SER A 64 -22.03 -3.37 0.04
C SER A 64 -22.37 -2.00 0.63
N ASN A 65 -22.68 -1.05 -0.25
CA ASN A 65 -23.16 0.28 0.11
C ASN A 65 -24.40 0.26 1.04
N ASP A 66 -25.27 -0.74 0.94
CA ASP A 66 -26.44 -0.91 1.80
C ASP A 66 -26.06 -1.57 3.14
N GLU A 67 -25.14 -2.54 3.15
CA GLU A 67 -24.64 -3.16 4.39
C GLU A 67 -23.92 -2.12 5.27
N ALA A 68 -22.99 -1.35 4.70
CA ALA A 68 -22.28 -0.30 5.43
C ALA A 68 -23.25 0.77 5.98
N ALA A 69 -24.24 1.21 5.18
CA ALA A 69 -25.28 2.14 5.64
C ALA A 69 -26.06 1.58 6.83
N SER A 70 -26.40 0.29 6.77
CA SER A 70 -27.20 -0.36 7.81
C SER A 70 -26.41 -0.51 9.11
N VAL A 71 -25.11 -0.85 9.04
CA VAL A 71 -24.22 -0.91 10.21
C VAL A 71 -24.08 0.46 10.86
N ILE A 72 -23.81 1.49 10.06
CA ILE A 72 -23.66 2.88 10.56
C ILE A 72 -24.96 3.33 11.24
N ALA A 73 -26.11 3.12 10.61
CA ALA A 73 -27.41 3.47 11.19
C ALA A 73 -27.72 2.67 12.47
N PHE A 74 -27.35 1.38 12.51
CA PHE A 74 -27.49 0.55 13.70
C PHE A 74 -26.69 1.10 14.89
N LEU A 75 -25.44 1.49 14.66
CA LEU A 75 -24.56 2.05 15.69
C LEU A 75 -25.05 3.41 16.20
N HIS A 76 -25.49 4.31 15.31
CA HIS A 76 -26.10 5.59 15.71
C HIS A 76 -27.35 5.45 16.57
N ASN A 77 -28.09 4.34 16.44
CA ASN A 77 -29.24 4.05 17.29
C ASN A 77 -28.84 3.56 18.70
N GLN A 78 -27.58 3.23 18.94
CA GLN A 78 -27.09 2.80 20.25
C GLN A 78 -26.75 4.02 21.11
N THR A 79 -27.71 4.47 21.91
CA THR A 79 -27.56 5.68 22.74
C THR A 79 -26.36 5.64 23.69
N THR A 80 -25.88 4.45 24.05
CA THR A 80 -24.70 4.23 24.89
C THR A 80 -23.39 4.61 24.22
N LEU A 81 -23.33 4.68 22.89
CA LEU A 81 -22.12 5.06 22.15
C LEU A 81 -21.96 6.59 22.03
N ASN A 82 -23.04 7.37 22.26
CA ASN A 82 -23.03 8.83 22.19
C ASN A 82 -22.40 9.36 20.89
N LEU A 83 -22.81 8.81 19.75
CA LEU A 83 -22.23 9.14 18.45
C LEU A 83 -22.78 10.46 17.91
N THR A 84 -21.89 11.24 17.31
CA THR A 84 -22.21 12.42 16.51
C THR A 84 -21.89 12.08 15.06
N ALA A 85 -22.80 12.43 14.14
CA ALA A 85 -22.55 12.26 12.71
C ALA A 85 -21.30 13.05 12.31
N VAL A 86 -20.40 12.45 11.52
CA VAL A 86 -19.07 12.98 11.23
C VAL A 86 -19.11 14.42 10.70
N ASP A 87 -20.10 14.75 9.86
CA ASP A 87 -20.30 16.11 9.31
C ASP A 87 -20.57 17.21 10.34
N ASN A 88 -21.01 16.83 11.54
CA ASN A 88 -21.35 17.74 12.63
C ASN A 88 -20.41 17.58 13.84
N ALA A 89 -19.48 16.64 13.78
CA ALA A 89 -18.56 16.32 14.86
C ALA A 89 -17.38 17.30 14.88
N GLY A 90 -16.93 17.65 16.09
CA GLY A 90 -15.59 18.20 16.33
C GLY A 90 -14.74 17.25 17.17
N ASP A 91 -13.62 17.76 17.68
CA ASP A 91 -12.62 16.96 18.41
C ASP A 91 -13.17 16.34 19.72
N TRP A 92 -14.29 16.84 20.24
CA TRP A 92 -14.92 16.40 21.50
C TRP A 92 -16.14 15.49 21.31
N ASP A 93 -16.30 14.92 20.12
CA ASP A 93 -17.39 14.02 19.77
C ASP A 93 -16.91 12.57 19.59
N ASN A 94 -17.85 11.63 19.63
CA ASN A 94 -17.57 10.24 19.24
C ASN A 94 -18.07 10.01 17.81
N THR A 95 -17.24 9.46 16.93
CA THR A 95 -17.55 9.26 15.52
C THR A 95 -17.28 7.83 15.07
N ILE A 96 -17.95 7.40 14.00
CA ILE A 96 -17.63 6.15 13.29
C ILE A 96 -16.64 6.51 12.18
N THR A 97 -15.40 6.01 12.28
CA THR A 97 -14.34 6.35 11.33
C THR A 97 -14.23 5.37 10.19
N VAL A 98 -14.34 4.06 10.44
CA VAL A 98 -14.21 3.01 9.42
C VAL A 98 -15.26 1.93 9.65
N VAL A 99 -15.84 1.40 8.57
CA VAL A 99 -16.69 0.20 8.61
C VAL A 99 -16.26 -0.75 7.50
N ASP A 100 -15.68 -1.88 7.86
CA ASP A 100 -15.18 -2.89 6.93
C ASP A 100 -15.74 -4.29 7.26
N LEU A 101 -15.56 -5.23 6.34
CA LEU A 101 -15.93 -6.63 6.58
C LEU A 101 -15.01 -7.24 7.66
N LEU A 102 -15.60 -7.93 8.65
CA LEU A 102 -14.87 -8.93 9.44
C LEU A 102 -14.87 -10.24 8.62
N PRO A 103 -13.74 -10.68 8.06
CA PRO A 103 -13.72 -11.94 7.32
C PRO A 103 -14.11 -13.11 8.24
N PRO A 104 -14.82 -14.13 7.73
CA PRO A 104 -15.17 -15.29 8.53
C PRO A 104 -13.92 -16.08 8.93
N ASN A 105 -14.03 -16.82 10.04
CA ASN A 105 -12.97 -17.72 10.48
C ASN A 105 -12.65 -18.75 9.40
N LYS A 106 -11.37 -19.09 9.21
CA LYS A 106 -10.92 -20.00 8.12
C LYS A 106 -11.60 -21.36 8.21
N THR A 107 -11.81 -21.92 9.40
CA THR A 107 -12.50 -23.21 9.55
C THR A 107 -13.92 -23.18 8.98
N GLU A 108 -14.68 -22.11 9.22
CA GLU A 108 -16.04 -21.94 8.68
C GLU A 108 -16.02 -21.66 7.18
N ALA A 109 -15.09 -20.81 6.74
CA ALA A 109 -14.86 -20.50 5.34
C ALA A 109 -14.53 -21.76 4.52
N LEU A 110 -13.55 -22.55 4.96
CA LEU A 110 -13.15 -23.81 4.33
C LEU A 110 -14.32 -24.80 4.29
N SER A 111 -15.05 -24.95 5.40
CA SER A 111 -16.23 -25.82 5.46
C SER A 111 -17.25 -25.47 4.36
N TYR A 112 -17.56 -24.19 4.17
CA TYR A 112 -18.46 -23.73 3.11
C TYR A 112 -17.88 -23.89 1.69
N MET A 113 -16.64 -23.45 1.49
CA MET A 113 -15.97 -23.42 0.20
C MET A 113 -15.71 -24.83 -0.35
N ASP A 114 -15.43 -25.79 0.55
CA ASP A 114 -15.22 -27.19 0.20
C ASP A 114 -16.55 -27.99 0.16
N GLY A 115 -17.68 -27.33 0.41
CA GLY A 115 -19.03 -27.89 0.22
C GLY A 115 -19.58 -28.71 1.38
N ASN A 116 -18.92 -28.66 2.55
CA ASN A 116 -19.27 -29.42 3.75
C ASN A 116 -20.14 -28.63 4.75
N GLY A 117 -20.18 -27.31 4.63
CA GLY A 117 -20.85 -26.39 5.55
C GLY A 117 -21.85 -25.45 4.89
N ILE A 118 -22.54 -24.68 5.73
CA ILE A 118 -23.40 -23.57 5.31
C ILE A 118 -22.57 -22.29 5.12
N LYS A 119 -23.10 -21.32 4.38
CA LYS A 119 -22.46 -20.01 4.20
C LYS A 119 -22.28 -19.34 5.58
N PRO A 120 -21.07 -18.88 5.95
CA PRO A 120 -20.84 -18.19 7.22
C PRO A 120 -21.69 -16.92 7.33
N GLU A 121 -22.05 -16.57 8.55
CA GLU A 121 -22.69 -15.29 8.84
C GLU A 121 -21.74 -14.14 8.49
N ARG A 122 -22.30 -13.02 8.02
CA ARG A 122 -21.52 -11.82 7.69
C ARG A 122 -21.46 -10.91 8.91
N TRP A 123 -20.25 -10.47 9.25
CA TRP A 123 -19.97 -9.56 10.36
C TRP A 123 -19.15 -8.37 9.84
N ALA A 124 -19.29 -7.21 10.47
CA ALA A 124 -18.49 -6.02 10.17
C ALA A 124 -17.57 -5.70 11.34
N ILE A 125 -16.40 -5.11 11.06
CA ILE A 125 -15.62 -4.34 12.03
C ILE A 125 -15.98 -2.88 11.84
N ALA A 126 -16.33 -2.18 12.92
CA ALA A 126 -16.56 -0.75 12.95
C ALA A 126 -15.57 -0.11 13.93
N SER A 127 -14.70 0.75 13.41
CA SER A 127 -13.78 1.54 14.22
C SER A 127 -14.45 2.84 14.62
N LEU A 128 -14.41 3.14 15.92
CA LEU A 128 -14.87 4.39 16.50
C LEU A 128 -13.68 5.23 16.92
N LEU A 129 -13.80 6.55 16.77
CA LEU A 129 -12.93 7.52 17.40
C LEU A 129 -13.73 8.24 18.48
N CYS A 130 -13.37 8.05 19.75
CA CYS A 130 -14.11 8.54 20.90
C CYS A 130 -13.42 9.75 21.53
N GLY A 131 -13.81 10.95 21.08
CA GLY A 131 -13.31 12.23 21.55
C GLY A 131 -14.08 12.84 22.72
N ALA A 132 -15.24 12.32 23.11
CA ALA A 132 -16.05 12.92 24.19
C ALA A 132 -15.51 12.63 25.62
N THR A 133 -14.20 12.77 25.82
CA THR A 133 -13.45 12.44 27.03
C THR A 133 -12.10 13.18 27.05
N GLU A 134 -11.57 13.41 28.26
CA GLU A 134 -10.21 13.95 28.47
C GLU A 134 -9.11 12.97 28.02
N GLU A 135 -9.44 11.68 27.97
CA GLU A 135 -8.56 10.59 27.57
C GLU A 135 -9.15 9.90 26.32
N PRO A 136 -8.99 10.50 25.13
CA PRO A 136 -9.63 10.03 23.91
C PRO A 136 -8.98 8.72 23.44
N TYR A 137 -9.78 7.92 22.74
CA TYR A 137 -9.36 6.61 22.30
C TYR A 137 -10.03 6.20 21.00
N ALA A 138 -9.33 5.39 20.21
CA ALA A 138 -9.93 4.63 19.12
C ALA A 138 -10.42 3.27 19.66
N GLN A 139 -11.52 2.74 19.14
CA GLN A 139 -12.05 1.44 19.54
C GLN A 139 -12.60 0.64 18.35
N ASP A 140 -12.16 -0.60 18.21
CA ASP A 140 -12.72 -1.54 17.23
C ASP A 140 -13.89 -2.34 17.84
N LEU A 141 -15.06 -2.24 17.22
CA LEU A 141 -16.25 -3.02 17.54
C LEU A 141 -16.53 -4.01 16.42
N ILE A 142 -17.13 -5.16 16.75
CA ILE A 142 -17.76 -6.01 15.73
C ILE A 142 -19.27 -5.88 15.78
N VAL A 143 -19.89 -5.90 14.60
CA VAL A 143 -21.33 -5.71 14.42
C VAL A 143 -21.88 -6.81 13.52
N GLY A 144 -22.89 -7.54 13.99
CA GLY A 144 -23.49 -8.62 13.24
C GLY A 144 -24.47 -9.47 14.04
N PRO A 145 -25.08 -10.49 13.41
CA PRO A 145 -24.92 -10.84 12.00
C PRO A 145 -25.60 -9.83 11.06
N LEU A 146 -25.15 -9.79 9.80
CA LEU A 146 -25.73 -9.01 8.70
C LEU A 146 -26.62 -9.89 7.79
N PRO A 147 -27.67 -9.33 7.15
CA PRO A 147 -28.12 -7.94 7.21
C PRO A 147 -28.67 -7.56 8.59
N VAL A 148 -28.59 -6.26 8.93
CA VAL A 148 -29.02 -5.76 10.25
C VAL A 148 -30.47 -6.16 10.54
N SER A 149 -30.70 -6.75 11.72
CA SER A 149 -31.98 -7.28 12.19
C SER A 149 -32.12 -7.12 13.71
N GLU A 150 -33.19 -7.69 14.30
CA GLU A 150 -33.38 -7.72 15.76
C GLU A 150 -32.32 -8.60 16.47
N ASP A 151 -31.68 -9.52 15.75
CA ASP A 151 -30.62 -10.39 16.28
C ASP A 151 -29.23 -9.74 16.19
N THR A 152 -29.11 -8.58 15.51
CA THR A 152 -27.83 -7.88 15.35
C THR A 152 -27.39 -7.27 16.67
N ILE A 153 -26.16 -7.62 17.07
CA ILE A 153 -25.50 -7.14 18.26
C ILE A 153 -24.19 -6.44 17.90
N TYR A 154 -23.63 -5.72 18.88
CA TYR A 154 -22.26 -5.23 18.80
C TYR A 154 -21.50 -5.49 20.10
N TYR A 155 -20.19 -5.70 20.01
CA TYR A 155 -19.29 -5.82 21.15
C TYR A 155 -17.84 -5.54 20.73
N PRO A 156 -16.94 -5.22 21.68
CA PRO A 156 -15.54 -4.93 21.35
C PRO A 156 -14.82 -6.10 20.69
N TYR A 157 -13.95 -5.82 19.71
CA TYR A 157 -13.19 -6.85 18.97
C TYR A 157 -11.96 -7.36 19.74
N THR A 158 -12.13 -7.81 20.98
CA THR A 158 -11.00 -8.26 21.82
C THR A 158 -10.35 -9.56 21.35
N TYR A 159 -10.96 -10.26 20.40
CA TYR A 159 -10.46 -11.55 19.90
C TYR A 159 -9.22 -11.41 19.01
N GLY A 160 -9.11 -10.32 18.25
CA GLY A 160 -8.05 -10.10 17.26
C GLY A 160 -7.09 -8.96 17.58
N THR A 161 -6.96 -8.60 18.85
CA THR A 161 -6.15 -7.48 19.34
C THR A 161 -5.51 -7.83 20.67
N HIS A 162 -4.37 -7.20 20.96
CA HIS A 162 -3.70 -7.28 22.26
C HIS A 162 -4.11 -6.15 23.20
N ALA A 163 -4.89 -5.18 22.72
CA ALA A 163 -5.34 -4.05 23.51
C ALA A 163 -6.58 -4.41 24.35
N PRO A 164 -6.60 -4.05 25.65
CA PRO A 164 -7.77 -4.20 26.49
C PRO A 164 -9.01 -3.51 25.88
N ASP A 165 -10.15 -4.20 25.88
CA ASP A 165 -11.41 -3.73 25.31
C ASP A 165 -11.32 -3.26 23.84
N ALA A 166 -10.29 -3.69 23.10
CA ALA A 166 -9.98 -3.23 21.76
C ALA A 166 -9.85 -1.70 21.66
N LYS A 167 -9.26 -1.07 22.69
CA LYS A 167 -9.06 0.38 22.78
C LYS A 167 -7.60 0.77 22.77
N ILE A 168 -7.27 1.83 22.04
CA ILE A 168 -5.97 2.48 22.05
C ILE A 168 -6.14 3.97 22.29
N ARG A 169 -5.27 4.56 23.12
CA ARG A 169 -5.31 5.99 23.44
C ARG A 169 -4.93 6.79 22.19
N VAL A 170 -5.59 7.92 21.99
CA VAL A 170 -5.33 8.88 20.92
C VAL A 170 -4.77 10.12 21.57
N TYR A 171 -3.60 10.58 21.14
CA TYR A 171 -2.90 11.69 21.81
C TYR A 171 -2.96 13.01 21.00
N ASP A 172 -3.37 12.92 19.74
CA ASP A 172 -3.47 13.98 18.74
C ASP A 172 -4.93 14.28 18.34
N MET A 173 -5.89 14.02 19.24
CA MET A 173 -7.32 14.23 18.96
C MET A 173 -7.68 15.70 18.67
N ASP A 174 -6.97 16.64 19.29
CA ASP A 174 -7.23 18.08 19.15
C ASP A 174 -6.32 18.72 18.10
N ASP A 175 -6.90 19.56 17.24
CA ASP A 175 -6.14 20.31 16.24
C ASP A 175 -5.11 21.27 16.89
N ASN A 176 -3.86 21.21 16.43
CA ASN A 176 -2.74 22.01 16.93
C ASN A 176 -2.29 23.13 15.98
N SER A 177 -2.92 23.27 14.81
CA SER A 177 -2.50 24.21 13.76
C SER A 177 -2.47 25.68 14.21
N GLU A 178 -3.51 26.14 14.92
CA GLU A 178 -3.57 27.51 15.48
C GLU A 178 -2.48 27.73 16.54
N PHE A 179 -2.20 26.73 17.37
CA PHE A 179 -1.16 26.81 18.41
C PHE A 179 0.25 26.93 17.81
N LEU A 180 0.56 26.15 16.78
CA LEU A 180 1.84 26.25 16.06
C LEU A 180 1.95 27.60 15.33
N SER A 181 0.86 28.08 14.75
CA SER A 181 0.78 29.40 14.09
C SER A 181 1.04 30.54 15.08
N ASP A 182 0.47 30.49 16.28
CA ASP A 182 0.70 31.49 17.32
C ASP A 182 2.17 31.54 17.78
N ILE A 183 2.81 30.37 17.93
CA ILE A 183 4.24 30.27 18.21
C ILE A 183 5.04 30.91 17.08
N ALA A 184 4.76 30.55 15.83
CA ALA A 184 5.44 31.11 14.66
C ALA A 184 5.27 32.65 14.59
N MET A 185 4.05 33.15 14.81
CA MET A 185 3.75 34.59 14.78
C MET A 185 4.48 35.38 15.88
N SER A 186 4.80 34.76 17.02
CA SER A 186 5.62 35.38 18.07
C SER A 186 7.07 35.67 17.64
N MET A 187 7.52 35.05 16.54
CA MET A 187 8.84 35.22 15.92
C MET A 187 8.76 35.55 14.43
N LYS A 188 7.65 36.14 13.96
CA LYS A 188 7.40 36.45 12.54
C LYS A 188 8.50 37.26 11.85
N ASP A 189 9.18 38.14 12.59
CA ASP A 189 10.27 38.96 12.07
C ASP A 189 11.55 38.15 11.84
N ILE A 190 11.82 37.19 12.73
CA ILE A 190 12.90 36.23 12.55
C ILE A 190 12.57 35.34 11.34
N ILE A 191 11.37 34.75 11.31
CA ILE A 191 10.90 33.89 10.19
C ILE A 191 11.01 34.63 8.86
N SER A 192 10.52 35.87 8.79
CA SER A 192 10.57 36.68 7.57
C SER A 192 12.00 36.85 7.04
N ASP A 193 12.95 37.03 7.95
CA ASP A 193 14.35 37.28 7.63
C ASP A 193 15.15 36.01 7.32
N ILE A 194 14.93 34.90 8.06
CA ILE A 194 15.71 33.67 7.88
C ILE A 194 15.13 32.74 6.81
N LEU A 195 13.81 32.79 6.58
CA LEU A 195 13.14 31.99 5.54
C LEU A 195 12.87 32.79 4.26
N ASP A 196 13.24 34.07 4.24
CA ASP A 196 13.06 34.98 3.09
C ASP A 196 11.60 35.01 2.59
N ALA A 197 10.72 35.51 3.46
CA ALA A 197 9.29 35.70 3.20
C ALA A 197 8.80 36.96 3.92
N THR A 198 7.71 37.58 3.47
CA THR A 198 7.12 38.73 4.18
C THR A 198 5.95 38.24 5.02
N ILE A 199 6.17 37.99 6.32
CA ILE A 199 5.14 37.52 7.24
C ILE A 199 4.73 38.64 8.19
N GLU A 200 3.58 39.27 7.93
CA GLU A 200 3.04 40.31 8.79
C GLU A 200 1.82 39.86 9.59
N THR A 201 1.05 38.93 9.02
CA THR A 201 -0.20 38.37 9.55
C THR A 201 -0.16 36.83 9.54
N ALA A 202 -1.08 36.20 10.27
CA ALA A 202 -1.24 34.75 10.25
C ALA A 202 -1.66 34.24 8.86
N ASP A 203 -2.43 35.02 8.10
CA ASP A 203 -2.80 34.68 6.73
C ASP A 203 -1.55 34.66 5.83
N ASP A 204 -0.63 35.62 5.97
CA ASP A 204 0.64 35.59 5.20
C ASP A 204 1.46 34.33 5.50
N LEU A 205 1.47 33.90 6.78
CA LEU A 205 2.14 32.67 7.21
C LEU A 205 1.49 31.45 6.55
N ALA A 206 0.16 31.31 6.70
CA ALA A 206 -0.60 30.16 6.21
C ALA A 206 -0.65 30.09 4.66
N ASP A 207 -0.51 31.21 3.96
CA ASP A 207 -0.42 31.23 2.49
C ASP A 207 1.00 30.90 2.00
N THR A 208 2.03 31.00 2.84
CA THR A 208 3.45 30.82 2.44
C THR A 208 4.04 29.49 2.91
N PHE A 209 3.74 29.09 4.14
CA PHE A 209 4.32 27.93 4.78
C PHE A 209 3.26 27.02 5.38
N ASP A 210 3.48 25.72 5.25
CA ASP A 210 2.85 24.71 6.08
C ASP A 210 3.76 24.37 7.28
N ILE A 211 3.16 23.96 8.40
CA ILE A 211 3.87 23.62 9.63
C ILE A 211 3.41 22.26 10.12
N TRP A 212 4.20 21.24 9.82
CA TRP A 212 3.95 19.85 10.19
C TRP A 212 5.26 19.10 10.39
N GLY A 213 5.21 17.93 11.02
CA GLY A 213 6.41 17.14 11.25
C GLY A 213 6.15 15.68 11.59
N ILE A 214 6.57 15.26 12.78
CA ILE A 214 6.72 13.84 13.10
C ILE A 214 5.38 13.08 13.12
N ASP A 215 5.46 11.83 12.68
CA ASP A 215 4.45 10.81 12.78
C ASP A 215 5.21 9.48 12.94
N PRO A 216 5.02 8.74 14.05
CA PRO A 216 4.07 8.99 15.14
C PRO A 216 4.52 10.11 16.10
N LEU A 217 3.60 10.56 16.97
CA LEU A 217 3.94 11.45 18.08
C LEU A 217 4.90 10.80 19.08
N TRP A 218 5.74 11.60 19.73
CA TRP A 218 6.68 11.10 20.73
C TRP A 218 6.07 11.08 22.12
N HIS A 219 6.16 9.93 22.78
CA HIS A 219 5.80 9.75 24.18
C HIS A 219 7.07 9.51 25.01
N GLN A 220 7.37 10.44 25.90
CA GLN A 220 8.58 10.34 26.73
C GLN A 220 8.39 11.01 28.10
N PRO A 221 9.06 10.52 29.15
CA PRO A 221 9.01 11.15 30.45
C PRO A 221 9.78 12.48 30.47
N ASP A 222 9.27 13.46 31.22
CA ASP A 222 9.98 14.68 31.59
C ASP A 222 11.11 14.42 32.59
N GLU A 223 11.86 15.46 32.97
CA GLU A 223 12.96 15.36 33.96
C GLU A 223 12.51 14.83 35.33
N ASN A 224 11.22 14.91 35.64
CA ASN A 224 10.60 14.43 36.89
C ASN A 224 9.95 13.05 36.74
N GLY A 225 9.96 12.45 35.54
CA GLY A 225 9.33 11.17 35.24
C GLY A 225 7.84 11.24 34.92
N ASN A 226 7.27 12.42 34.63
CA ASN A 226 5.89 12.53 34.16
C ASN A 226 5.82 12.33 32.64
N ASP A 227 4.87 11.54 32.16
CA ASP A 227 4.69 11.31 30.73
C ASP A 227 4.35 12.61 29.98
N GLN A 228 5.03 12.85 28.87
CA GLN A 228 4.78 13.97 27.96
C GLN A 228 4.53 13.47 26.54
N VAL A 229 3.58 14.13 25.88
CA VAL A 229 3.35 14.04 24.44
C VAL A 229 4.08 15.20 23.78
N ILE A 230 5.04 14.87 22.94
CA ILE A 230 5.95 15.80 22.29
C ILE A 230 5.67 15.80 20.80
N TYR A 231 5.50 17.01 20.24
CA TYR A 231 5.39 17.20 18.80
C TYR A 231 6.54 18.05 18.27
N TRP A 232 7.25 17.50 17.30
CA TRP A 232 8.24 18.22 16.50
C TRP A 232 7.63 18.57 15.14
N ALA A 233 7.62 19.85 14.80
CA ALA A 233 7.17 20.34 13.51
C ALA A 233 8.27 21.12 12.79
N GLY A 234 8.32 21.00 11.46
CA GLY A 234 9.17 21.79 10.58
C GLY A 234 8.34 22.76 9.74
N PHE A 235 9.00 23.79 9.23
CA PHE A 235 8.40 24.69 8.25
C PHE A 235 8.64 24.16 6.83
N TRP A 236 7.58 24.12 6.03
CA TRP A 236 7.58 23.69 4.63
C TRP A 236 7.03 24.82 3.79
N ARG A 237 7.64 25.13 2.64
CA ARG A 237 7.14 26.20 1.77
C ARG A 237 6.15 25.60 0.78
N TYR A 238 5.00 26.26 0.59
CA TYR A 238 4.06 25.83 -0.43
C TYR A 238 4.66 25.98 -1.84
N PRO A 239 4.40 25.02 -2.75
CA PRO A 239 4.69 25.18 -4.17
C PRO A 239 4.01 26.40 -4.77
N ASP A 240 4.75 27.16 -5.57
CA ASP A 240 4.20 28.30 -6.30
C ASP A 240 3.21 27.83 -7.38
N SER A 241 2.14 28.60 -7.58
CA SER A 241 1.24 28.42 -8.71
C SER A 241 1.93 28.75 -10.03
N ILE A 242 1.98 27.79 -10.96
CA ILE A 242 2.58 27.98 -12.28
C ILE A 242 1.49 28.31 -13.30
N GLN A 243 1.68 29.42 -14.02
CA GLN A 243 0.78 29.84 -15.10
C GLN A 243 1.15 29.13 -16.39
N MET A 244 0.24 28.28 -16.88
CA MET A 244 0.29 27.66 -18.20
C MET A 244 -0.49 28.49 -19.21
N GLU A 245 -0.33 28.21 -20.52
CA GLU A 245 -0.96 28.97 -21.59
C GLU A 245 -2.50 29.08 -21.43
N ASN A 246 -3.15 28.06 -20.86
CA ASN A 246 -4.61 28.00 -20.66
C ASN A 246 -5.07 27.54 -19.26
N SER A 247 -4.17 27.43 -18.29
CA SER A 247 -4.51 26.98 -16.92
C SER A 247 -3.50 27.49 -15.89
N THR A 248 -3.83 27.34 -14.61
CA THR A 248 -2.87 27.46 -13.51
C THR A 248 -2.76 26.09 -12.87
N ILE A 249 -1.53 25.60 -12.65
CA ILE A 249 -1.27 24.34 -11.96
C ILE A 249 -0.52 24.62 -10.65
N ASN A 250 -0.89 23.88 -9.61
CA ASN A 250 -0.12 23.76 -8.38
C ASN A 250 0.39 22.32 -8.36
N PHE A 251 1.69 22.13 -8.48
CA PHE A 251 2.29 20.80 -8.30
C PHE A 251 2.30 20.46 -6.82
N ASP A 252 2.22 19.16 -6.51
CA ASP A 252 2.14 18.63 -5.15
C ASP A 252 3.52 18.41 -4.51
N GLY A 253 4.51 19.22 -4.92
CA GLY A 253 5.93 19.05 -4.57
C GLY A 253 6.35 19.68 -3.24
N GLU A 254 5.42 19.88 -2.29
CA GLU A 254 5.71 20.54 -1.01
C GLU A 254 6.74 19.75 -0.18
N THR A 255 6.70 18.42 -0.23
CA THR A 255 7.64 17.56 0.48
C THR A 255 9.09 17.68 -0.02
N LEU A 256 9.32 18.43 -1.11
CA LEU A 256 10.64 18.84 -1.60
C LEU A 256 11.09 20.23 -1.10
N LEU A 257 10.29 20.91 -0.26
CA LEU A 257 10.51 22.30 0.15
C LEU A 257 10.67 22.51 1.68
N PRO A 258 11.45 21.70 2.41
CA PRO A 258 11.71 21.93 3.83
C PRO A 258 12.56 23.19 4.05
N GLN A 259 12.31 23.92 5.13
CA GLN A 259 12.93 25.23 5.38
C GLN A 259 14.00 25.24 6.50
N GLY A 260 14.18 24.13 7.22
CA GLY A 260 15.26 23.98 8.21
C GLY A 260 15.05 24.70 9.55
N LEU A 261 13.85 25.23 9.79
CA LEU A 261 13.39 25.73 11.08
C LEU A 261 12.43 24.71 11.69
N TYR A 262 12.67 24.33 12.95
CA TYR A 262 11.86 23.35 13.66
C TYR A 262 11.43 23.85 15.02
N ILE A 263 10.23 23.46 15.45
CA ILE A 263 9.66 23.77 16.77
C ILE A 263 9.32 22.49 17.50
N GLN A 264 9.71 22.42 18.77
CA GLN A 264 9.38 21.34 19.69
C GLN A 264 8.32 21.82 20.67
N THR A 265 7.23 21.10 20.77
CA THR A 265 6.10 21.48 21.63
C THR A 265 5.69 20.35 22.56
N ASN A 266 5.28 20.73 23.77
CA ASN A 266 4.54 19.86 24.66
C ASN A 266 3.05 20.05 24.36
N VAL A 267 2.40 18.98 23.90
CA VAL A 267 0.96 18.94 23.60
C VAL A 267 0.24 17.92 24.49
N THR A 268 0.75 17.69 25.71
CA THR A 268 0.22 16.71 26.64
C THR A 268 -1.19 17.11 27.12
N GLY A 269 -2.13 16.18 26.97
CA GLY A 269 -3.52 16.39 27.37
C GLY A 269 -4.25 17.37 26.46
N ARG A 270 -5.53 17.62 26.77
CA ARG A 270 -6.44 18.34 25.87
C ARG A 270 -6.67 19.82 26.23
N ASP A 271 -6.16 20.26 27.38
CA ASP A 271 -6.20 21.67 27.76
C ASP A 271 -5.10 22.42 27.01
N LYS A 272 -5.46 23.01 25.87
CA LYS A 272 -4.55 23.81 25.02
C LYS A 272 -3.84 24.95 25.78
N SER A 273 -4.36 25.39 26.93
CA SER A 273 -3.69 26.39 27.77
C SER A 273 -2.47 25.87 28.53
N GLN A 274 -2.34 24.53 28.65
CA GLN A 274 -1.19 23.85 29.23
C GLN A 274 -0.14 23.48 28.18
N TRP A 275 -0.48 23.56 26.89
CA TRP A 275 0.48 23.32 25.81
C TRP A 275 1.54 24.43 25.79
N GLY A 276 2.75 24.07 25.38
CA GLY A 276 3.86 25.02 25.42
C GLY A 276 4.99 24.69 24.48
N LEU A 277 5.69 25.74 24.03
CA LEU A 277 6.97 25.61 23.34
C LEU A 277 8.03 25.09 24.31
N ILE A 278 8.71 24.01 23.93
CA ILE A 278 9.87 23.45 24.65
C ILE A 278 11.17 23.98 24.05
N GLY A 279 11.23 24.06 22.72
CA GLY A 279 12.42 24.55 22.04
C GLY A 279 12.26 24.78 20.55
N ILE A 280 13.30 25.37 19.98
CA ILE A 280 13.43 25.73 18.57
C ILE A 280 14.78 25.20 18.11
N LEU A 281 14.82 24.53 16.96
CA LEU A 281 16.06 24.10 16.32
C LEU A 281 16.23 24.83 14.99
N TYR A 282 17.40 25.41 14.76
CA TYR A 282 17.78 25.99 13.47
C TYR A 282 19.28 25.81 13.23
N GLY A 283 19.64 25.17 12.12
CA GLY A 283 21.06 25.01 11.75
C GLY A 283 21.88 24.15 12.71
N ASP A 284 21.26 23.16 13.37
CA ASP A 284 21.85 22.30 14.41
C ASP A 284 22.13 22.99 15.76
N GLU A 285 21.60 24.21 15.94
CA GLU A 285 21.62 24.92 17.23
C GLU A 285 20.23 24.89 17.86
N TYR A 286 20.17 24.51 19.14
CA TYR A 286 18.93 24.35 19.90
C TYR A 286 18.73 25.50 20.89
N TYR A 287 17.53 26.07 20.89
CA TYR A 287 17.13 27.21 21.73
C TYR A 287 15.90 26.84 22.56
N THR A 288 15.91 27.15 23.84
CA THR A 288 14.83 26.78 24.78
C THR A 288 13.63 27.74 24.76
N SER A 289 13.74 28.86 24.05
CA SER A 289 12.67 29.85 23.96
C SER A 289 12.83 30.78 22.76
N VAL A 290 11.74 31.43 22.35
CA VAL A 290 11.76 32.52 21.35
C VAL A 290 12.70 33.66 21.77
N GLY A 291 12.82 33.95 23.07
CA GLY A 291 13.71 35.00 23.57
C GLY A 291 15.19 34.66 23.35
N GLU A 292 15.57 33.41 23.60
CA GLU A 292 16.92 32.91 23.35
C GLU A 292 17.25 32.88 21.85
N PHE A 293 16.33 32.35 21.04
CA PHE A 293 16.49 32.33 19.58
C PHE A 293 16.61 33.74 19.00
N ARG A 294 15.80 34.69 19.49
CA ARG A 294 15.86 36.10 19.13
C ARG A 294 17.19 36.75 19.50
N ALA A 295 17.73 36.44 20.68
CA ALA A 295 19.03 36.96 21.09
C ALA A 295 20.16 36.41 20.21
N ALA A 296 20.08 35.14 19.80
CA ALA A 296 21.00 34.53 18.85
C ALA A 296 20.89 35.18 17.47
N TRP A 297 19.67 35.33 16.93
CA TRP A 297 19.40 35.98 15.64
C TRP A 297 19.91 37.43 15.56
N GLN A 298 19.84 38.18 16.65
CA GLN A 298 20.36 39.56 16.72
C GLN A 298 21.90 39.64 16.77
N ASN A 299 22.59 38.53 17.00
CA ASN A 299 24.05 38.48 16.95
C ASN A 299 24.52 38.66 15.49
N PRO A 300 25.44 39.60 15.20
CA PRO A 300 25.98 39.78 13.85
C PRO A 300 26.61 38.53 13.23
N ASP A 301 27.04 37.57 14.05
CA ASP A 301 27.65 36.31 13.61
C ASP A 301 26.61 35.18 13.40
N PHE A 302 25.32 35.45 13.56
CA PHE A 302 24.26 34.47 13.34
C PHE A 302 24.28 33.95 11.90
N LYS A 303 24.43 32.63 11.75
CA LYS A 303 24.49 31.98 10.45
C LYS A 303 23.08 31.75 9.92
N LYS A 304 22.72 32.46 8.85
CA LYS A 304 21.52 32.20 8.05
C LYS A 304 21.83 31.17 6.97
N PHE A 305 20.97 30.18 6.83
CA PHE A 305 21.04 29.17 5.77
C PHE A 305 20.14 29.59 4.61
N THR A 306 20.49 29.15 3.40
CA THR A 306 19.68 29.42 2.21
C THR A 306 18.36 28.64 2.30
N PRO A 307 17.19 29.28 2.14
CA PRO A 307 15.90 28.57 2.10
C PRO A 307 15.76 27.66 0.86
N ASN A 308 14.78 26.75 0.87
CA ASN A 308 14.33 26.08 -0.36
C ASN A 308 13.20 26.89 -1.00
N TYR A 309 13.27 27.04 -2.32
CA TYR A 309 12.27 27.74 -3.11
C TYR A 309 11.65 26.80 -4.14
N SER A 310 10.37 27.04 -4.41
CA SER A 310 9.67 26.41 -5.53
C SER A 310 10.32 26.81 -6.87
N GLY A 311 10.09 26.00 -7.90
CA GLY A 311 10.53 26.27 -9.25
C GLY A 311 10.20 25.14 -10.21
N ASP A 312 10.58 25.27 -11.48
CA ASP A 312 10.24 24.27 -12.50
C ASP A 312 10.76 22.85 -12.18
N TRP A 313 11.78 22.73 -11.32
CA TRP A 313 12.40 21.46 -10.94
C TRP A 313 11.52 20.56 -10.06
N ILE A 314 10.47 21.11 -9.42
CA ILE A 314 9.48 20.32 -8.68
C ILE A 314 8.34 19.80 -9.58
N GLY A 315 8.22 20.32 -10.81
CA GLY A 315 7.14 19.97 -11.71
C GLY A 315 7.38 18.64 -12.43
N THR A 316 6.31 17.87 -12.64
CA THR A 316 6.34 16.56 -13.33
C THR A 316 6.13 16.64 -14.84
N ASP A 317 5.91 17.84 -15.36
CA ASP A 317 5.74 18.07 -16.80
C ASP A 317 7.06 17.83 -17.56
N GLN A 318 6.96 17.68 -18.88
CA GLN A 318 8.13 17.47 -19.73
C GLN A 318 9.11 18.64 -19.59
N ALA A 319 10.35 18.32 -19.21
CA ALA A 319 11.46 19.26 -19.14
C ALA A 319 12.62 18.84 -20.04
N GLY A 320 13.42 19.82 -20.48
CA GLY A 320 14.60 19.59 -21.31
C GLY A 320 14.33 19.40 -22.81
N ASN A 321 15.31 18.86 -23.53
CA ASN A 321 15.23 18.68 -24.98
C ASN A 321 14.50 17.38 -25.34
N VAL A 322 13.56 17.45 -26.29
CA VAL A 322 12.91 16.27 -26.88
C VAL A 322 13.96 15.35 -27.50
N MET A 323 13.88 14.05 -27.17
CA MET A 323 14.80 13.04 -27.65
C MET A 323 14.55 12.69 -29.13
N PRO A 324 15.58 12.24 -29.88
CA PRO A 324 15.38 11.83 -31.27
C PRO A 324 14.30 10.75 -31.41
N LEU A 325 13.36 10.97 -32.34
CA LEU A 325 12.23 10.07 -32.65
C LEU A 325 11.19 9.89 -31.54
N GLU A 326 11.29 10.62 -30.43
CA GLU A 326 10.39 10.42 -29.28
C GLU A 326 8.95 10.88 -29.55
N THR A 327 8.74 11.82 -30.46
CA THR A 327 7.39 12.24 -30.89
C THR A 327 6.66 11.19 -31.73
N GLU A 328 7.32 10.10 -32.13
CA GLU A 328 6.69 8.97 -32.81
C GLU A 328 6.01 8.04 -31.79
N ALA A 329 4.92 7.39 -32.18
CA ALA A 329 4.20 6.49 -31.28
C ALA A 329 5.11 5.33 -30.80
N PRO A 330 5.20 5.06 -29.48
CA PRO A 330 6.01 3.97 -28.95
C PRO A 330 5.35 2.59 -29.23
N PRO A 331 6.09 1.48 -29.03
CA PRO A 331 5.49 0.15 -29.04
C PRO A 331 4.34 0.04 -28.04
N MET A 332 3.26 -0.62 -28.44
CA MET A 332 2.07 -0.81 -27.62
C MET A 332 1.69 -2.28 -27.61
N ASN A 333 1.30 -2.79 -26.43
CA ASN A 333 0.70 -4.10 -26.32
C ASN A 333 -0.73 -4.07 -26.87
N VAL A 334 -1.09 -5.09 -27.62
CA VAL A 334 -2.44 -5.27 -28.17
C VAL A 334 -2.91 -6.69 -27.91
N GLN A 335 -4.22 -6.90 -27.81
CA GLN A 335 -4.82 -8.21 -27.56
C GLN A 335 -5.84 -8.58 -28.65
N PRO A 336 -5.39 -8.95 -29.86
CA PRO A 336 -6.29 -9.15 -31.01
C PRO A 336 -7.24 -10.33 -30.87
N GLY A 337 -6.91 -11.30 -30.02
CA GLY A 337 -7.75 -12.46 -29.73
C GLY A 337 -8.82 -12.22 -28.65
N GLY A 338 -8.91 -10.99 -28.12
CA GLY A 338 -9.73 -10.66 -26.96
C GLY A 338 -9.20 -11.26 -25.66
N GLN A 339 -9.95 -11.03 -24.58
CA GLN A 339 -9.61 -11.46 -23.23
C GLN A 339 -9.61 -12.98 -23.09
N ARG A 340 -8.57 -13.53 -22.43
CA ARG A 340 -8.45 -14.99 -22.17
C ARG A 340 -8.44 -15.35 -20.69
N PHE A 341 -8.85 -14.42 -19.85
CA PHE A 341 -9.33 -14.68 -18.49
C PHE A 341 -10.83 -14.46 -18.43
N LYS A 342 -11.47 -14.98 -17.39
CA LYS A 342 -12.89 -14.80 -17.14
C LYS A 342 -13.12 -14.10 -15.82
N VAL A 343 -14.21 -13.35 -15.75
CA VAL A 343 -14.60 -12.60 -14.55
C VAL A 343 -16.06 -12.91 -14.21
N ASP A 344 -16.31 -13.17 -12.93
CA ASP A 344 -17.62 -13.04 -12.29
C ASP A 344 -17.59 -11.73 -11.50
N GLU A 345 -18.27 -10.70 -12.00
CA GLU A 345 -18.27 -9.37 -11.41
C GLU A 345 -18.99 -9.31 -10.06
N GLU A 346 -20.04 -10.11 -9.88
CA GLU A 346 -20.85 -10.10 -8.67
C GLU A 346 -20.03 -10.67 -7.50
N ASN A 347 -19.39 -11.81 -7.74
CA ASN A 347 -18.55 -12.48 -6.75
C ASN A 347 -17.10 -12.03 -6.74
N LYS A 348 -16.69 -11.12 -7.65
CA LYS A 348 -15.28 -10.69 -7.77
C LYS A 348 -14.34 -11.88 -7.91
N TYR A 349 -14.71 -12.84 -8.77
CA TYR A 349 -13.99 -14.10 -8.96
C TYR A 349 -13.38 -14.14 -10.36
N ILE A 350 -12.12 -14.57 -10.43
CA ILE A 350 -11.32 -14.57 -11.66
C ILE A 350 -10.91 -16.01 -11.98
N GLU A 351 -10.97 -16.37 -13.27
CA GLU A 351 -10.37 -17.59 -13.80
C GLU A 351 -9.41 -17.25 -14.93
N TRP A 352 -8.17 -17.75 -14.84
CA TRP A 352 -7.21 -17.62 -15.91
C TRP A 352 -6.40 -18.89 -16.06
N MET A 353 -6.52 -19.51 -17.24
CA MET A 353 -5.89 -20.80 -17.53
C MET A 353 -6.26 -21.83 -16.43
N ASP A 354 -5.30 -22.26 -15.62
CA ASP A 354 -5.51 -23.21 -14.52
C ASP A 354 -5.66 -22.53 -13.15
N PHE A 355 -5.59 -21.20 -13.09
CA PHE A 355 -5.79 -20.44 -11.86
C PHE A 355 -7.23 -20.03 -11.67
N SER A 356 -7.65 -20.02 -10.41
CA SER A 356 -8.82 -19.25 -9.98
C SER A 356 -8.68 -18.71 -8.56
N PHE A 357 -9.36 -17.61 -8.27
CA PHE A 357 -9.31 -16.94 -6.96
C PHE A 357 -10.43 -15.91 -6.83
N TYR A 358 -10.74 -15.56 -5.57
CA TYR A 358 -11.62 -14.45 -5.22
C TYR A 358 -10.80 -13.22 -4.85
N LEU A 359 -11.37 -12.04 -5.11
CA LEU A 359 -10.80 -10.76 -4.74
C LEU A 359 -11.62 -10.11 -3.63
N THR A 360 -10.93 -9.41 -2.73
CA THR A 360 -11.54 -8.42 -1.85
C THR A 360 -10.71 -7.12 -1.83
N PHE A 361 -11.29 -6.09 -1.23
CA PHE A 361 -10.71 -4.78 -1.09
C PHE A 361 -11.08 -4.20 0.27
N THR A 362 -10.12 -3.60 0.97
CA THR A 362 -10.35 -3.03 2.32
C THR A 362 -9.85 -1.60 2.40
N ARG A 363 -10.33 -0.83 3.37
CA ARG A 363 -9.82 0.51 3.63
C ARG A 363 -8.33 0.45 3.98
N ASP A 364 -7.96 -0.44 4.89
CA ASP A 364 -6.62 -0.46 5.48
C ASP A 364 -5.56 -0.91 4.47
N THR A 365 -5.74 -2.08 3.82
CA THR A 365 -4.67 -2.73 3.03
C THR A 365 -4.97 -2.82 1.53
N GLY A 366 -6.08 -2.27 1.04
CA GLY A 366 -6.45 -2.33 -0.37
C GLY A 366 -6.71 -3.76 -0.86
N MET A 367 -6.10 -4.15 -1.99
CA MET A 367 -6.37 -5.39 -2.74
C MET A 367 -5.82 -6.66 -2.05
N ARG A 368 -6.68 -7.69 -1.94
CA ARG A 368 -6.36 -9.01 -1.36
C ARG A 368 -7.02 -10.15 -2.13
N LEU A 369 -6.37 -11.31 -2.13
CA LEU A 369 -6.82 -12.53 -2.80
C LEU A 369 -7.16 -13.64 -1.80
N TYR A 370 -8.20 -14.41 -2.10
CA TYR A 370 -8.64 -15.58 -1.31
C TYR A 370 -8.90 -16.81 -2.18
N ASP A 371 -8.76 -17.99 -1.58
CA ASP A 371 -9.00 -19.31 -2.19
C ASP A 371 -8.29 -19.46 -3.55
N VAL A 372 -7.00 -19.11 -3.57
CA VAL A 372 -6.18 -19.22 -4.78
C VAL A 372 -5.93 -20.69 -5.08
N LYS A 373 -6.43 -21.10 -6.24
CA LYS A 373 -6.35 -22.47 -6.74
C LYS A 373 -5.48 -22.54 -7.98
N PHE A 374 -4.75 -23.63 -8.11
CA PHE A 374 -4.06 -24.00 -9.34
C PHE A 374 -4.39 -25.44 -9.72
N LYS A 375 -4.87 -25.65 -10.94
CA LYS A 375 -5.40 -26.94 -11.44
C LYS A 375 -6.52 -27.50 -10.54
N GLY A 376 -7.34 -26.62 -10.00
CA GLY A 376 -8.48 -26.97 -9.15
C GLY A 376 -8.13 -27.33 -7.69
N GLU A 377 -6.85 -27.39 -7.32
CA GLU A 377 -6.40 -27.60 -5.94
C GLU A 377 -6.06 -26.24 -5.31
N ARG A 378 -6.52 -25.98 -4.09
CA ARG A 378 -6.13 -24.79 -3.31
C ARG A 378 -4.64 -24.87 -3.00
N ILE A 379 -3.95 -23.75 -3.14
CA ILE A 379 -2.53 -23.60 -2.79
C ILE A 379 -2.32 -22.47 -1.79
N ILE A 380 -3.19 -21.45 -1.79
CA ILE A 380 -3.14 -20.34 -0.86
C ILE A 380 -4.59 -20.02 -0.44
N TYR A 381 -4.85 -20.00 0.87
CA TYR A 381 -6.13 -19.55 1.42
C TYR A 381 -6.27 -18.02 1.33
N GLU A 382 -5.23 -17.28 1.68
CA GLU A 382 -5.21 -15.81 1.74
C GLU A 382 -3.85 -15.25 1.28
N LEU A 383 -3.85 -14.24 0.41
CA LEU A 383 -2.65 -13.47 0.01
C LEU A 383 -2.98 -11.98 0.00
N GLY A 384 -2.25 -11.17 0.78
CA GLY A 384 -2.46 -9.72 0.80
C GLY A 384 -1.47 -8.93 1.65
N LEU A 385 -1.36 -7.64 1.33
CA LEU A 385 -0.64 -6.63 2.12
C LEU A 385 -1.19 -6.60 3.56
N GLN A 386 -0.31 -6.34 4.52
CA GLN A 386 -0.62 -6.21 5.95
C GLN A 386 -0.31 -4.81 6.47
N GLU A 387 0.81 -4.23 6.03
CA GLU A 387 1.28 -2.90 6.44
C GLU A 387 2.38 -2.42 5.48
N ALA A 388 2.61 -1.11 5.42
CA ALA A 388 3.84 -0.52 4.90
C ALA A 388 4.44 0.46 5.91
N ILE A 389 5.74 0.32 6.13
CA ILE A 389 6.55 1.28 6.88
C ILE A 389 7.34 2.14 5.90
N ALA A 390 7.38 3.44 6.15
CA ALA A 390 8.41 4.35 5.65
C ALA A 390 9.17 4.93 6.85
N HIS A 391 10.32 4.32 7.17
CA HIS A 391 11.10 4.67 8.36
C HIS A 391 12.27 5.57 8.00
N TYR A 392 12.26 6.82 8.48
CA TYR A 392 13.26 7.82 8.14
C TYR A 392 14.39 7.90 9.18
N ALA A 393 15.52 8.46 8.73
CA ALA A 393 16.58 8.93 9.61
C ALA A 393 17.10 10.29 9.11
N GLY A 394 17.45 11.17 10.04
CA GLY A 394 17.96 12.50 9.75
C GLY A 394 18.73 13.09 10.93
N ASN A 395 19.53 14.13 10.68
CA ASN A 395 20.09 14.96 11.74
C ASN A 395 19.01 15.88 12.34
N ASP A 396 18.01 16.25 11.56
CA ASP A 396 16.88 17.04 12.01
C ASP A 396 15.81 16.18 12.71
N PRO A 397 15.04 16.75 13.65
CA PRO A 397 14.13 16.01 14.49
C PRO A 397 12.88 15.51 13.76
N VAL A 398 12.48 16.15 12.66
CA VAL A 398 11.31 15.72 11.89
C VAL A 398 11.64 14.43 11.15
N GLN A 399 12.72 14.43 10.36
CA GLN A 399 13.16 13.24 9.64
C GLN A 399 13.59 12.13 10.61
N SER A 400 14.27 12.46 11.69
CA SER A 400 14.64 11.46 12.70
C SER A 400 13.43 10.87 13.44
N GLY A 401 12.36 11.64 13.61
CA GLY A 401 11.15 11.22 14.32
C GLY A 401 10.09 10.57 13.45
N THR A 402 10.25 10.58 12.12
CA THR A 402 9.24 10.05 11.19
C THR A 402 9.40 8.53 11.00
N ALA A 403 8.32 7.78 11.22
CA ALA A 403 8.22 6.36 10.93
C ALA A 403 6.77 5.96 10.61
N TYR A 404 6.29 6.35 9.42
CA TYR A 404 4.90 6.12 9.03
C TYR A 404 4.50 4.64 9.05
N LEU A 405 3.28 4.38 9.50
CA LEU A 405 2.54 3.13 9.31
C LEU A 405 1.36 3.40 8.37
N ASP A 406 1.52 3.12 7.08
CA ASP A 406 0.61 3.62 6.04
C ASP A 406 -0.83 3.11 6.16
N THR A 407 -1.09 1.99 6.85
CA THR A 407 -2.48 1.56 7.12
C THR A 407 -3.23 2.53 8.05
N TYR A 408 -2.52 3.36 8.83
CA TYR A 408 -3.11 4.46 9.59
C TYR A 408 -3.89 5.41 8.68
N TYR A 409 -3.34 5.73 7.51
CA TYR A 409 -4.01 6.52 6.46
C TYR A 409 -4.94 5.66 5.59
N GLY A 410 -4.48 4.44 5.29
CA GLY A 410 -5.18 3.39 4.57
C GLY A 410 -4.84 3.34 3.08
N PHE A 411 -4.53 2.18 2.54
CA PHE A 411 -4.24 2.01 1.10
C PHE A 411 -5.50 2.15 0.22
N GLY A 412 -6.66 1.75 0.76
CA GLY A 412 -7.93 1.76 0.05
C GLY A 412 -8.39 3.16 -0.37
N PRO A 413 -8.43 4.15 0.55
CA PRO A 413 -8.84 5.53 0.26
C PRO A 413 -8.04 6.29 -0.79
N TYR A 414 -6.83 5.83 -1.07
CA TYR A 414 -5.91 6.43 -2.03
C TYR A 414 -5.65 5.52 -3.22
N ALA A 415 -6.43 4.45 -3.40
CA ALA A 415 -6.38 3.59 -4.58
C ALA A 415 -7.11 4.21 -5.77
N PHE A 416 -6.66 5.40 -6.18
CA PHE A 416 -7.31 6.21 -7.21
C PHE A 416 -7.47 5.47 -8.54
N SER A 417 -8.39 5.96 -9.36
CA SER A 417 -8.62 5.36 -10.68
C SER A 417 -7.35 5.42 -11.53
N GLN A 418 -6.92 4.27 -12.03
CA GLN A 418 -5.73 4.13 -12.88
C GLN A 418 -5.94 4.77 -14.25
N VAL A 419 -4.86 5.26 -14.87
CA VAL A 419 -4.82 5.93 -16.17
C VAL A 419 -4.59 4.92 -17.31
N PRO A 420 -5.58 4.65 -18.19
CA PRO A 420 -5.43 3.72 -19.31
C PRO A 420 -4.33 4.12 -20.29
N GLY A 421 -3.49 3.16 -20.69
CA GLY A 421 -2.34 3.36 -21.58
C GLY A 421 -1.06 3.79 -20.87
N PHE A 422 -1.14 4.15 -19.59
CA PHE A 422 0.00 4.54 -18.74
C PHE A 422 0.18 3.54 -17.60
N ASP A 423 -0.76 3.51 -16.65
CA ASP A 423 -0.71 2.60 -15.50
C ASP A 423 -1.00 1.15 -15.89
N MET A 424 -1.76 0.96 -16.96
CA MET A 424 -2.22 -0.33 -17.46
C MET A 424 -2.38 -0.29 -18.99
N PRO A 425 -2.29 -1.44 -19.69
CA PRO A 425 -2.58 -1.48 -21.12
C PRO A 425 -4.00 -1.00 -21.45
N LEU A 426 -4.20 -0.39 -22.62
CA LEU A 426 -5.52 0.12 -23.05
C LEU A 426 -6.62 -0.94 -23.13
N TYR A 427 -6.25 -2.21 -23.25
CA TYR A 427 -7.19 -3.34 -23.27
C TYR A 427 -7.45 -3.94 -21.89
N ALA A 428 -6.90 -3.39 -20.80
CA ALA A 428 -7.08 -3.95 -19.46
C ALA A 428 -8.56 -3.95 -19.04
N TYR A 429 -8.95 -4.96 -18.28
CA TYR A 429 -10.26 -4.98 -17.63
C TYR A 429 -10.19 -4.19 -16.32
N CYS A 430 -11.05 -3.18 -16.18
CA CYS A 430 -11.13 -2.31 -15.01
C CYS A 430 -12.21 -2.80 -14.03
N MET A 431 -11.80 -3.05 -12.79
CA MET A 431 -12.68 -3.38 -11.67
C MET A 431 -12.80 -2.20 -10.70
N ASN A 432 -14.03 -1.83 -10.36
CA ASN A 432 -14.29 -0.81 -9.35
C ASN A 432 -13.94 -1.34 -7.95
N THR A 433 -13.44 -0.46 -7.09
CA THR A 433 -13.23 -0.72 -5.65
C THR A 433 -14.07 0.25 -4.84
N SER A 434 -14.32 -0.08 -3.57
CA SER A 434 -15.02 0.82 -2.65
C SER A 434 -14.53 0.62 -1.23
N PHE A 435 -14.57 1.68 -0.44
CA PHE A 435 -14.26 1.68 0.98
C PHE A 435 -15.30 2.52 1.74
N HIS A 436 -15.45 2.26 3.04
CA HIS A 436 -16.39 2.98 3.90
C HIS A 436 -15.66 3.62 5.07
N ALA A 437 -15.52 4.94 5.01
CA ALA A 437 -14.87 5.72 6.04
C ALA A 437 -15.59 7.05 6.24
N SER A 438 -15.56 7.59 7.45
CA SER A 438 -16.11 8.91 7.78
C SER A 438 -17.60 9.03 7.42
N GLU A 439 -18.36 7.95 7.61
CA GLU A 439 -19.78 7.83 7.22
C GLU A 439 -20.06 8.08 5.72
N LEU A 440 -19.03 7.98 4.88
CA LEU A 440 -19.11 8.01 3.44
C LEU A 440 -18.77 6.62 2.88
N SER A 441 -19.26 6.35 1.68
CA SER A 441 -18.75 5.26 0.86
C SER A 441 -18.23 5.84 -0.44
N THR A 442 -16.95 5.64 -0.67
CA THR A 442 -16.26 6.19 -1.82
C THR A 442 -15.84 5.05 -2.72
N SER A 443 -16.13 5.19 -4.00
CA SER A 443 -15.81 4.21 -5.02
C SER A 443 -14.80 4.77 -6.01
N HIS A 444 -13.76 3.98 -6.29
CA HIS A 444 -12.82 4.24 -7.39
C HIS A 444 -13.24 3.38 -8.59
N ARG A 445 -13.36 3.99 -9.77
CA ARG A 445 -13.93 3.32 -10.96
C ARG A 445 -13.00 2.29 -11.59
N CYS A 446 -11.70 2.52 -11.52
CA CYS A 446 -10.69 1.56 -11.95
C CYS A 446 -9.59 1.49 -10.89
N GLY A 447 -9.99 1.15 -9.66
CA GLY A 447 -9.04 0.94 -8.56
C GLY A 447 -8.17 -0.30 -8.79
N ILE A 448 -8.71 -1.32 -9.49
CA ILE A 448 -7.98 -2.52 -9.87
C ILE A 448 -8.05 -2.73 -11.38
N SER A 449 -6.90 -3.01 -12.00
CA SER A 449 -6.80 -3.38 -13.40
C SER A 449 -6.34 -4.83 -13.55
N ILE A 450 -6.88 -5.52 -14.54
CA ILE A 450 -6.63 -6.95 -14.80
C ILE A 450 -6.29 -7.12 -16.28
N PHE A 451 -5.12 -7.70 -16.59
CA PHE A 451 -4.68 -7.86 -17.98
C PHE A 451 -3.72 -9.03 -18.17
N GLU A 452 -3.70 -9.61 -19.36
CA GLU A 452 -2.62 -10.51 -19.78
C GLU A 452 -1.50 -9.73 -20.47
N ALA A 453 -0.23 -10.08 -20.22
CA ALA A 453 0.90 -9.51 -20.93
C ALA A 453 1.95 -10.57 -21.33
N ASP A 454 2.51 -10.43 -22.55
CA ASP A 454 3.71 -11.16 -22.95
C ASP A 454 4.91 -10.58 -22.19
N GLN A 455 5.66 -11.43 -21.51
CA GLN A 455 6.72 -11.02 -20.59
C GLN A 455 8.02 -10.63 -21.29
N ASN A 456 8.04 -10.60 -22.63
CA ASN A 456 9.20 -10.24 -23.46
C ASN A 456 10.39 -11.23 -23.39
N TYR A 457 10.16 -12.43 -22.86
CA TYR A 457 11.07 -13.57 -22.95
C TYR A 457 10.28 -14.89 -22.95
N PRO A 458 10.79 -15.99 -23.54
CA PRO A 458 10.08 -17.27 -23.54
C PRO A 458 10.15 -17.92 -22.15
N ILE A 459 9.08 -18.60 -21.72
CA ILE A 459 9.05 -19.30 -20.42
C ILE A 459 10.03 -20.47 -20.41
N GLN A 460 10.19 -21.13 -21.56
CA GLN A 460 11.21 -22.14 -21.79
C GLN A 460 11.58 -22.23 -23.28
N ARG A 461 12.82 -22.61 -23.57
CA ARG A 461 13.30 -22.86 -24.93
C ARG A 461 14.46 -23.85 -24.94
N HIS A 462 14.63 -24.57 -26.05
CA HIS A 462 15.80 -25.42 -26.29
C HIS A 462 16.16 -25.45 -27.78
N SER A 463 17.44 -25.63 -28.09
CA SER A 463 17.94 -25.81 -29.45
C SER A 463 18.99 -26.90 -29.46
N ASN A 464 18.94 -27.78 -30.47
CA ASN A 464 20.03 -28.70 -30.78
C ASN A 464 20.33 -28.66 -32.29
N MET A 465 21.17 -29.57 -32.80
CA MET A 465 21.56 -29.57 -34.21
C MET A 465 20.43 -29.82 -35.21
N ASN A 466 19.28 -30.36 -34.76
CA ASN A 466 18.20 -30.80 -35.63
C ASN A 466 16.84 -30.16 -35.30
N TYR A 467 16.69 -29.43 -34.19
CA TYR A 467 15.45 -28.74 -33.87
C TYR A 467 15.64 -27.54 -32.93
N VAL A 468 14.68 -26.62 -32.97
CA VAL A 468 14.48 -25.56 -31.97
C VAL A 468 13.05 -25.65 -31.43
N SER A 469 12.87 -25.51 -30.12
CA SER A 469 11.56 -25.38 -29.48
C SER A 469 11.50 -24.17 -28.54
N ALA A 470 10.36 -23.51 -28.47
CA ALA A 470 10.12 -22.40 -27.55
C ALA A 470 8.64 -22.28 -27.16
N THR A 471 8.37 -21.82 -25.95
CA THR A 471 7.03 -21.51 -25.44
C THR A 471 6.97 -20.05 -25.00
N LYS A 472 5.90 -19.33 -25.36
CA LYS A 472 5.68 -17.93 -24.95
C LYS A 472 5.49 -17.84 -23.44
N ASN A 473 5.96 -16.76 -22.83
CA ASN A 473 5.65 -16.44 -21.44
C ASN A 473 4.54 -15.39 -21.40
N ILE A 474 3.30 -15.84 -21.17
CA ILE A 474 2.17 -14.95 -20.97
C ILE A 474 1.75 -15.07 -19.50
N ALA A 475 1.60 -13.94 -18.83
CA ALA A 475 1.16 -13.88 -17.45
C ALA A 475 -0.11 -13.04 -17.33
N LEU A 476 -0.95 -13.36 -16.34
CA LEU A 476 -2.04 -12.49 -15.88
C LEU A 476 -1.50 -11.58 -14.77
N THR A 477 -1.80 -10.29 -14.83
CA THR A 477 -1.48 -9.31 -13.79
C THR A 477 -2.77 -8.71 -13.24
N LEU A 478 -2.87 -8.65 -11.90
CA LEU A 478 -3.80 -7.80 -11.17
C LEU A 478 -3.02 -6.66 -10.54
N ARG A 479 -3.43 -5.42 -10.82
CA ARG A 479 -2.72 -4.22 -10.37
C ARG A 479 -3.62 -3.26 -9.61
N SER A 480 -3.12 -2.73 -8.50
CA SER A 480 -3.68 -1.57 -7.78
C SER A 480 -2.57 -0.54 -7.56
N ILE A 481 -2.91 0.75 -7.60
CA ILE A 481 -1.97 1.83 -7.29
C ILE A 481 -2.57 2.67 -6.18
N SER A 482 -1.84 2.84 -5.07
CA SER A 482 -2.26 3.68 -3.95
C SER A 482 -1.30 4.85 -3.77
N THR A 483 -1.81 6.08 -3.82
CA THR A 483 -1.03 7.30 -3.66
C THR A 483 -1.19 7.86 -2.24
N VAL A 484 -0.41 7.34 -1.30
CA VAL A 484 -0.50 7.72 0.13
C VAL A 484 0.44 8.89 0.38
N GLY A 485 -0.14 10.07 0.59
CA GLY A 485 0.62 11.31 0.71
C GLY A 485 1.42 11.57 -0.57
N ASN A 486 2.74 11.67 -0.40
CA ASN A 486 3.70 11.92 -1.47
C ASN A 486 4.10 10.67 -2.29
N TYR A 487 3.83 9.45 -1.80
CA TYR A 487 4.26 8.21 -2.45
C TYR A 487 3.18 7.56 -3.30
N ASP A 488 3.56 7.07 -4.48
CA ASP A 488 2.78 6.17 -5.31
C ASP A 488 3.26 4.72 -5.15
N TYR A 489 2.46 3.86 -4.53
CA TYR A 489 2.73 2.43 -4.41
C TYR A 489 1.97 1.64 -5.48
N ASN A 490 2.71 0.98 -6.37
CA ASN A 490 2.16 0.08 -7.39
C ASN A 490 2.27 -1.37 -6.90
N PHE A 491 1.14 -2.06 -6.77
CA PHE A 491 1.03 -3.44 -6.32
C PHE A 491 0.58 -4.36 -7.45
N ASP A 492 1.40 -5.34 -7.81
CA ASP A 492 1.09 -6.37 -8.81
C ASP A 492 1.01 -7.76 -8.18
N TYR A 493 -0.05 -8.51 -8.49
CA TYR A 493 -0.09 -9.97 -8.38
C TYR A 493 -0.04 -10.59 -9.79
N ASN A 494 1.06 -11.25 -10.11
CA ASN A 494 1.30 -11.90 -11.40
C ASN A 494 1.12 -13.42 -11.30
N PHE A 495 0.47 -14.03 -12.30
CA PHE A 495 0.24 -15.47 -12.41
C PHE A 495 0.84 -16.02 -13.71
N TYR A 496 1.62 -17.10 -13.63
CA TYR A 496 2.37 -17.66 -14.75
C TYR A 496 1.89 -19.07 -15.13
N LEU A 497 2.08 -19.45 -16.41
CA LEU A 497 1.61 -20.73 -16.95
C LEU A 497 2.23 -21.98 -16.28
N ASP A 498 3.35 -21.82 -15.58
CA ASP A 498 4.03 -22.89 -14.83
C ASP A 498 3.47 -23.10 -13.42
N GLY A 499 2.48 -22.30 -13.00
CA GLY A 499 1.90 -22.32 -11.65
C GLY A 499 2.57 -21.37 -10.66
N THR A 500 3.52 -20.54 -11.12
CA THR A 500 4.16 -19.50 -10.30
C THR A 500 3.22 -18.31 -10.07
N ILE A 501 3.28 -17.74 -8.88
CA ILE A 501 2.68 -16.46 -8.50
C ILE A 501 3.83 -15.50 -8.12
N GLU A 502 3.83 -14.26 -8.59
CA GLU A 502 4.77 -13.21 -8.17
C GLU A 502 4.00 -12.02 -7.57
N THR A 503 4.35 -11.62 -6.36
CA THR A 503 3.90 -10.34 -5.76
C THR A 503 4.99 -9.32 -5.97
N VAL A 504 4.67 -8.15 -6.54
CA VAL A 504 5.64 -7.06 -6.77
C VAL A 504 5.10 -5.76 -6.21
N VAL A 505 5.95 -5.01 -5.54
CA VAL A 505 5.72 -3.60 -5.20
C VAL A 505 6.73 -2.71 -5.89
N ARG A 506 6.29 -1.54 -6.33
CA ARG A 506 7.13 -0.46 -6.83
C ARG A 506 6.75 0.85 -6.15
N ALA A 507 7.71 1.72 -5.92
CA ALA A 507 7.49 3.07 -5.39
C ALA A 507 7.87 4.15 -6.43
N SER A 508 7.09 5.21 -6.47
CA SER A 508 7.27 6.43 -7.26
C SER A 508 6.69 7.60 -6.45
N GLY A 509 6.53 8.76 -7.08
CA GLY A 509 6.00 9.96 -6.43
C GLY A 509 7.12 10.80 -5.85
N TYR A 510 6.73 11.84 -5.11
CA TYR A 510 7.66 12.73 -4.46
C TYR A 510 8.30 12.05 -3.25
N ILE A 511 9.55 12.36 -2.95
CA ILE A 511 10.18 11.95 -1.69
C ILE A 511 9.78 12.91 -0.57
N GLN A 512 9.76 12.43 0.69
CA GLN A 512 9.86 13.33 1.83
C GLN A 512 11.34 13.72 2.02
N SER A 513 11.67 14.94 1.63
CA SER A 513 13.04 15.45 1.68
C SER A 513 13.40 16.03 3.06
N ALA A 514 14.69 16.32 3.24
CA ALA A 514 15.23 16.97 4.44
C ALA A 514 15.89 18.30 4.08
N PHE A 515 16.00 19.21 5.05
CA PHE A 515 16.80 20.42 4.83
C PHE A 515 18.31 20.07 4.78
N TYR A 516 19.07 20.68 3.88
CA TYR A 516 20.46 20.27 3.62
C TYR A 516 21.44 20.46 4.78
N ALA A 517 21.18 21.43 5.66
CA ALA A 517 22.15 21.88 6.65
C ALA A 517 22.51 20.77 7.64
N ASN A 518 23.80 20.44 7.71
CA ASN A 518 24.38 19.46 8.64
C ASN A 518 23.80 18.02 8.51
N ASN A 519 23.18 17.68 7.37
CA ASN A 519 22.52 16.38 7.16
C ASN A 519 23.36 15.34 6.36
N THR A 520 24.68 15.52 6.26
CA THR A 520 25.52 14.74 5.32
C THR A 520 25.67 13.26 5.64
N GLU A 521 25.41 12.85 6.89
CA GLU A 521 25.43 11.43 7.28
C GLU A 521 24.12 10.69 6.96
N TYR A 522 23.05 11.45 6.66
CA TYR A 522 21.69 10.93 6.50
C TYR A 522 21.11 11.16 5.10
N GLY A 523 21.93 11.49 4.12
CA GLY A 523 21.46 11.66 2.74
C GLY A 523 22.40 12.52 1.89
N TYR A 524 22.14 12.53 0.59
CA TYR A 524 22.85 13.40 -0.35
C TYR A 524 22.20 14.78 -0.41
N GLN A 525 23.00 15.84 -0.60
CA GLN A 525 22.46 17.11 -1.05
C GLN A 525 22.14 17.00 -2.55
N ILE A 526 20.87 17.12 -2.92
CA ILE A 526 20.36 16.85 -4.28
C ILE A 526 19.78 18.09 -4.97
N HIS A 527 19.65 19.20 -4.25
CA HIS A 527 19.34 20.53 -4.79
C HIS A 527 20.00 21.62 -3.91
N ASP A 528 19.85 22.90 -4.28
CA ASP A 528 20.53 24.05 -3.66
C ASP A 528 20.49 24.06 -2.12
N SER A 529 19.33 23.78 -1.53
CA SER A 529 19.13 23.71 -0.07
C SER A 529 18.44 22.41 0.36
N LEU A 530 18.47 21.37 -0.49
CA LEU A 530 17.72 20.13 -0.30
C LEU A 530 18.64 18.93 -0.06
N SER A 531 18.36 18.18 1.01
CA SER A 531 18.85 16.82 1.18
C SER A 531 17.78 15.81 0.77
N GLY A 532 18.18 14.73 0.11
CA GLY A 532 17.30 13.62 -0.22
C GLY A 532 16.82 12.82 1.00
N SER A 533 17.40 13.05 2.19
CA SER A 533 17.20 12.22 3.38
C SER A 533 17.62 10.74 3.13
N MET A 534 17.18 9.85 4.01
CA MET A 534 17.24 8.40 3.83
C MET A 534 16.09 7.73 4.58
N HIS A 535 15.58 6.63 4.03
CA HIS A 535 14.52 5.85 4.66
C HIS A 535 14.48 4.41 4.16
N ASP A 536 13.90 3.54 5.00
CA ASP A 536 13.55 2.18 4.62
C ASP A 536 12.06 2.08 4.30
N HIS A 537 11.74 1.56 3.11
CA HIS A 537 10.41 1.00 2.86
C HIS A 537 10.39 -0.46 3.32
N VAL A 538 9.40 -0.84 4.14
CA VAL A 538 9.16 -2.24 4.53
C VAL A 538 7.67 -2.56 4.45
N LEU A 539 7.28 -3.36 3.48
CA LEU A 539 5.90 -3.76 3.21
C LEU A 539 5.71 -5.23 3.56
N ASN A 540 4.84 -5.50 4.52
CA ASN A 540 4.56 -6.84 5.01
C ASN A 540 3.39 -7.47 4.25
N PHE A 541 3.56 -8.71 3.81
CA PHE A 541 2.52 -9.49 3.15
C PHE A 541 2.25 -10.78 3.90
N LYS A 542 0.98 -11.14 4.02
CA LYS A 542 0.53 -12.44 4.53
C LYS A 542 0.29 -13.38 3.36
N VAL A 543 0.81 -14.60 3.46
CA VAL A 543 0.48 -15.73 2.59
C VAL A 543 0.16 -16.95 3.45
N ASP A 544 -1.12 -17.32 3.45
CA ASP A 544 -1.66 -18.46 4.19
C ASP A 544 -1.71 -19.67 3.26
N PHE A 545 -0.81 -20.64 3.47
CA PHE A 545 -0.60 -21.76 2.54
C PHE A 545 -1.48 -22.96 2.90
N ASP A 546 -2.13 -23.54 1.89
CA ASP A 546 -2.88 -24.80 2.01
C ASP A 546 -2.36 -25.81 0.97
N ILE A 547 -1.06 -26.14 1.00
CA ILE A 547 -0.43 -26.99 -0.02
C ILE A 547 -0.94 -28.43 0.09
N ALA A 548 -1.79 -28.85 -0.86
CA ALA A 548 -2.41 -30.17 -0.86
C ALA A 548 -3.18 -30.48 0.45
N GLY A 549 -3.72 -29.45 1.10
CA GLY A 549 -4.37 -29.52 2.42
C GLY A 549 -3.78 -28.51 3.39
N VAL A 550 -4.43 -28.32 4.53
CA VAL A 550 -4.07 -27.32 5.54
C VAL A 550 -2.80 -27.66 6.33
N GLU A 551 -2.50 -28.95 6.53
CA GLU A 551 -1.35 -29.40 7.32
C GLU A 551 -0.06 -29.35 6.51
N ASN A 552 0.81 -28.38 6.79
CA ASN A 552 2.03 -28.10 6.05
C ASN A 552 3.23 -27.95 7.00
N THR A 553 4.44 -28.03 6.44
CA THR A 553 5.71 -27.87 7.15
C THR A 553 6.63 -26.96 6.35
N LEU A 554 7.38 -26.09 7.02
CA LEU A 554 8.48 -25.37 6.38
C LEU A 554 9.73 -26.25 6.29
N VAL A 555 10.29 -26.37 5.09
CA VAL A 555 11.55 -27.06 4.81
C VAL A 555 12.55 -26.14 4.13
N LYS A 556 13.77 -26.11 4.67
CA LYS A 556 14.94 -25.48 4.05
C LYS A 556 15.75 -26.52 3.29
N HIS A 557 15.93 -26.29 2.00
CA HIS A 557 16.84 -27.02 1.12
C HIS A 557 18.15 -26.24 0.98
N ILE A 558 19.18 -26.67 1.71
CA ILE A 558 20.45 -25.95 1.85
C ILE A 558 21.51 -26.58 0.94
N VAL A 559 22.14 -25.76 0.10
CA VAL A 559 23.27 -26.16 -0.76
C VAL A 559 24.57 -25.71 -0.11
N GLU A 560 25.29 -26.67 0.48
CA GLU A 560 26.55 -26.40 1.20
C GLU A 560 27.76 -27.09 0.55
N PRO A 561 28.96 -26.47 0.61
CA PRO A 561 30.19 -27.10 0.15
C PRO A 561 30.57 -28.29 1.03
N LYS A 562 31.14 -29.34 0.43
CA LYS A 562 31.54 -30.56 1.13
C LYS A 562 32.78 -31.20 0.51
N GLU A 563 33.62 -31.79 1.34
CA GLU A 563 34.71 -32.66 0.88
C GLU A 563 34.30 -34.12 1.00
N ILE A 564 34.30 -34.84 -0.12
CA ILE A 564 33.85 -36.24 -0.18
C ILE A 564 34.90 -37.13 -0.83
N LYS A 565 35.22 -38.24 -0.18
CA LYS A 565 35.96 -39.36 -0.78
C LYS A 565 34.97 -40.33 -1.43
N TYR A 566 34.80 -40.21 -2.74
CA TYR A 566 33.94 -41.11 -3.49
C TYR A 566 34.57 -42.49 -3.69
N LYS A 567 33.74 -43.55 -3.71
CA LYS A 567 34.19 -44.94 -3.93
C LYS A 567 34.91 -45.15 -5.27
N TRP A 568 34.58 -44.35 -6.28
CA TRP A 568 35.16 -44.40 -7.63
C TRP A 568 36.39 -43.51 -7.80
N ASN A 569 36.82 -42.80 -6.75
CA ASN A 569 37.92 -41.85 -6.84
C ASN A 569 38.94 -42.00 -5.72
N ASN A 570 40.22 -42.02 -6.07
CA ASN A 570 41.32 -42.05 -5.11
C ASN A 570 41.68 -40.68 -4.53
N LEU A 571 41.11 -39.58 -5.04
CA LEU A 571 41.23 -38.24 -4.46
C LEU A 571 39.94 -37.85 -3.73
N THR A 572 40.08 -37.14 -2.60
CA THR A 572 38.97 -36.41 -2.00
C THR A 572 38.58 -35.29 -2.96
N ARG A 573 37.28 -35.11 -3.19
CA ARG A 573 36.73 -34.09 -4.08
C ARG A 573 36.04 -33.03 -3.24
N SER A 574 36.43 -31.77 -3.43
CA SER A 574 35.61 -30.63 -3.05
C SER A 574 34.40 -30.58 -3.98
N THR A 575 33.21 -30.58 -3.40
CA THR A 575 31.92 -30.68 -4.07
C THR A 575 30.88 -29.89 -3.28
N MET A 576 29.60 -30.10 -3.57
CA MET A 576 28.48 -29.60 -2.79
C MET A 576 27.49 -30.74 -2.53
N HIS A 577 26.64 -30.59 -1.53
CA HIS A 577 25.52 -31.50 -1.31
C HIS A 577 24.30 -30.76 -0.79
N LEU A 578 23.15 -31.42 -0.89
CA LEU A 578 21.87 -30.93 -0.40
C LEU A 578 21.67 -31.40 1.05
N VAL A 579 21.32 -30.46 1.92
CA VAL A 579 20.81 -30.71 3.28
C VAL A 579 19.34 -30.29 3.32
N ARG A 580 18.48 -31.13 3.89
CA ARG A 580 17.08 -30.81 4.13
C ARG A 580 16.91 -30.59 5.63
N LYS A 581 16.51 -29.38 6.02
CA LYS A 581 16.23 -29.00 7.42
C LYS A 581 14.75 -28.63 7.53
N GLU A 582 14.04 -29.31 8.41
CA GLU A 582 12.66 -28.96 8.76
C GLU A 582 12.68 -27.89 9.85
N ILE A 583 11.76 -26.93 9.77
CA ILE A 583 11.52 -25.94 10.81
C ILE A 583 10.19 -26.32 11.46
N THR A 584 10.25 -26.74 12.72
CA THR A 584 9.13 -27.40 13.39
C THR A 584 8.57 -26.58 14.54
N ASN A 585 9.18 -25.43 14.88
CA ASN A 585 8.71 -24.59 15.98
C ASN A 585 8.86 -23.10 15.67
N GLU A 586 7.94 -22.30 16.19
CA GLU A 586 7.93 -20.83 16.04
C GLU A 586 9.15 -20.12 16.62
N ASP A 587 9.86 -20.73 17.57
CA ASP A 587 11.14 -20.22 18.08
C ASP A 587 12.20 -20.06 16.96
N GLU A 588 12.07 -20.85 15.88
CA GLU A 588 12.87 -20.74 14.65
C GLU A 588 12.10 -20.07 13.49
N GLY A 589 10.91 -19.53 13.78
CA GLY A 589 9.96 -18.97 12.83
C GLY A 589 10.35 -17.63 12.23
N LYS A 590 11.24 -16.86 12.88
CA LYS A 590 11.73 -15.54 12.42
C LYS A 590 13.03 -15.72 11.63
N MET A 591 13.06 -15.38 10.34
CA MET A 591 14.18 -15.77 9.47
C MET A 591 14.58 -14.73 8.43
N ASN A 592 15.87 -14.79 8.07
CA ASN A 592 16.44 -14.01 6.98
C ASN A 592 16.84 -14.92 5.81
N TRP A 593 16.73 -14.41 4.58
CA TRP A 593 17.35 -15.04 3.40
C TRP A 593 18.84 -15.28 3.60
N SER A 594 19.28 -16.48 3.23
CA SER A 594 20.67 -16.90 3.41
C SER A 594 21.64 -16.11 2.54
N HIS A 595 22.85 -15.93 3.04
CA HIS A 595 23.98 -15.48 2.22
C HIS A 595 24.12 -16.31 0.93
N ASN A 596 24.39 -15.64 -0.20
CA ASN A 596 24.57 -16.26 -1.51
C ASN A 596 23.37 -17.12 -1.99
N GLY A 597 22.18 -16.97 -1.40
CA GLY A 597 20.98 -17.71 -1.80
C GLY A 597 21.11 -19.23 -1.66
N GLN A 598 21.90 -19.70 -0.69
CA GLN A 598 22.20 -21.13 -0.51
C GLN A 598 21.03 -21.93 0.06
N GLU A 599 20.07 -21.28 0.74
CA GLU A 599 18.87 -21.90 1.30
C GLU A 599 17.67 -21.64 0.38
N GLN A 600 16.98 -22.70 -0.04
CA GLN A 600 15.66 -22.60 -0.64
C GLN A 600 14.61 -22.84 0.44
N VAL A 601 13.65 -21.92 0.54
CA VAL A 601 12.53 -21.97 1.49
C VAL A 601 11.34 -22.61 0.78
N VAL A 602 10.85 -23.73 1.30
CA VAL A 602 9.79 -24.52 0.67
C VAL A 602 8.74 -24.90 1.71
N ILE A 603 7.49 -24.54 1.45
CA ILE A 603 6.35 -25.04 2.22
C ILE A 603 5.90 -26.35 1.59
N VAL A 604 5.82 -27.42 2.38
CA VAL A 604 5.53 -28.77 1.89
C VAL A 604 4.43 -29.42 2.69
N ASN A 605 3.77 -30.41 2.09
CA ASN A 605 2.92 -31.36 2.79
C ASN A 605 3.58 -32.74 2.77
N LYS A 606 3.97 -33.22 3.95
CA LYS A 606 4.71 -34.48 4.14
C LYS A 606 3.82 -35.70 3.91
N ASP A 607 2.52 -35.58 4.12
CA ASP A 607 1.53 -36.66 3.93
C ASP A 607 1.00 -36.75 2.50
N ALA A 608 1.36 -35.78 1.65
CA ALA A 608 1.04 -35.75 0.23
C ALA A 608 2.28 -35.87 -0.67
N PRO A 609 3.06 -36.97 -0.63
CA PRO A 609 4.18 -37.16 -1.54
C PRO A 609 3.70 -37.36 -2.98
N ASN A 610 4.50 -36.85 -3.92
CA ASN A 610 4.33 -37.19 -5.33
C ASN A 610 4.74 -38.66 -5.59
N LYS A 611 4.56 -39.13 -6.84
CA LYS A 611 4.83 -40.54 -7.20
C LYS A 611 6.29 -41.00 -7.00
N TYR A 612 7.22 -40.08 -6.76
CA TYR A 612 8.64 -40.36 -6.51
C TYR A 612 9.00 -40.35 -5.01
N GLY A 613 8.02 -40.11 -4.13
CA GLY A 613 8.22 -40.07 -2.69
C GLY A 613 8.72 -38.71 -2.16
N GLU A 614 8.74 -37.67 -3.00
CA GLU A 614 9.08 -36.31 -2.55
C GLU A 614 7.80 -35.55 -2.18
N PRO A 615 7.76 -34.82 -1.06
CA PRO A 615 6.57 -34.10 -0.64
C PRO A 615 6.19 -33.02 -1.65
N LYS A 616 4.90 -32.86 -1.92
CA LYS A 616 4.39 -31.75 -2.72
C LYS A 616 4.67 -30.44 -1.98
N GLY A 617 5.17 -29.43 -2.68
CA GLY A 617 5.51 -28.15 -2.06
C GLY A 617 5.43 -26.95 -2.99
N TYR A 618 5.49 -25.77 -2.40
CA TYR A 618 5.73 -24.50 -3.08
C TYR A 618 6.97 -23.83 -2.48
N LYS A 619 7.88 -23.41 -3.36
CA LYS A 619 9.09 -22.68 -3.00
C LYS A 619 8.81 -21.18 -3.01
N ILE A 620 9.37 -20.47 -2.04
CA ILE A 620 9.31 -19.02 -1.93
C ILE A 620 10.73 -18.47 -2.16
N MET A 621 10.85 -17.42 -2.98
CA MET A 621 12.13 -16.75 -3.18
C MET A 621 12.01 -15.28 -3.64
N PRO A 622 12.95 -14.43 -3.19
CA PRO A 622 13.18 -13.09 -3.74
C PRO A 622 13.28 -13.07 -5.28
N SER A 623 12.61 -12.13 -5.95
CA SER A 623 12.60 -12.04 -7.44
C SER A 623 13.15 -10.73 -8.02
N ARG A 624 13.16 -9.63 -7.26
CA ARG A 624 13.60 -8.27 -7.70
C ARG A 624 14.67 -7.67 -6.77
N GLY A 625 15.25 -6.53 -7.16
CA GLY A 625 16.41 -5.90 -6.50
C GLY A 625 16.25 -5.55 -5.00
N GLY A 626 15.04 -5.21 -4.53
CA GLY A 626 14.74 -4.96 -3.10
C GLY A 626 14.21 -6.18 -2.34
N SER A 627 14.24 -7.36 -2.94
CA SER A 627 13.58 -8.53 -2.38
C SER A 627 14.45 -9.17 -1.30
N GLY A 628 13.98 -9.18 -0.06
CA GLY A 628 14.81 -9.56 1.08
C GLY A 628 15.55 -8.39 1.71
N MET A 629 14.85 -7.28 1.90
CA MET A 629 15.21 -6.21 2.82
C MET A 629 14.19 -6.20 3.96
N HIS A 630 14.65 -5.82 5.15
CA HIS A 630 13.83 -5.61 6.35
C HIS A 630 14.28 -4.29 6.99
N LEU A 631 13.63 -3.85 8.06
CA LEU A 631 13.99 -2.60 8.72
C LEU A 631 15.44 -2.64 9.21
N THR A 632 16.24 -1.62 8.85
CA THR A 632 17.65 -1.49 9.25
C THR A 632 17.77 -1.10 10.71
N ILE A 633 16.91 -0.18 11.17
CA ILE A 633 16.92 0.31 12.54
C ILE A 633 16.48 -0.81 13.47
N THR A 634 17.32 -1.10 14.45
CA THR A 634 17.03 -2.06 15.52
C THR A 634 16.50 -1.33 16.74
N ASN A 635 15.44 -1.84 17.36
CA ASN A 635 14.81 -1.22 18.54
C ASN A 635 14.44 0.24 18.27
N SER A 636 13.72 0.49 17.18
CA SER A 636 13.28 1.84 16.84
C SER A 636 12.57 2.51 18.02
N SER A 637 13.01 3.72 18.36
CA SER A 637 12.37 4.60 19.34
C SER A 637 11.15 5.35 18.80
N ASN A 638 10.84 5.20 17.51
CA ASN A 638 9.61 5.75 16.93
C ASN A 638 8.52 4.66 16.91
N LEU A 639 8.89 3.42 16.55
CA LEU A 639 7.93 2.32 16.39
C LEU A 639 7.77 1.40 17.59
N PHE A 640 8.68 1.38 18.56
CA PHE A 640 8.63 0.51 19.75
C PHE A 640 8.10 -0.91 19.47
N ASN A 641 6.89 -1.26 19.93
CA ASN A 641 6.32 -2.60 19.76
C ASN A 641 5.52 -2.76 18.45
N SER A 642 5.22 -1.67 17.73
CA SER A 642 4.61 -1.69 16.39
C SER A 642 5.55 -2.19 15.28
N GLN A 643 6.86 -2.33 15.54
CA GLN A 643 7.84 -2.75 14.51
C GLN A 643 7.94 -4.27 14.29
N GLY A 644 7.26 -5.09 15.08
CA GLY A 644 7.54 -6.54 15.20
C GLY A 644 7.60 -7.29 13.86
N PHE A 645 6.70 -6.96 12.93
CA PHE A 645 6.62 -7.58 11.60
C PHE A 645 7.74 -7.15 10.65
N ALA A 646 8.52 -6.12 10.97
CA ALA A 646 9.52 -5.51 10.08
C ALA A 646 10.96 -5.93 10.38
N THR A 647 11.19 -6.72 11.44
CA THR A 647 12.53 -7.03 11.99
C THR A 647 13.34 -8.10 11.24
N HIS A 648 12.68 -8.92 10.40
CA HIS A 648 13.27 -10.02 9.64
C HIS A 648 12.72 -10.04 8.21
N HIS A 649 13.35 -10.79 7.30
CA HIS A 649 12.88 -10.89 5.92
C HIS A 649 11.55 -11.64 5.78
N TYR A 650 11.34 -12.68 6.58
CA TYR A 650 10.09 -13.44 6.60
C TYR A 650 9.91 -14.19 7.92
N TYR A 651 8.69 -14.62 8.13
CA TYR A 651 8.20 -15.28 9.33
C TYR A 651 7.33 -16.46 8.96
N VAL A 652 7.40 -17.54 9.72
CA VAL A 652 6.47 -18.66 9.65
C VAL A 652 6.02 -19.02 11.05
N LEU A 653 4.70 -19.12 11.22
CA LEU A 653 4.05 -19.41 12.49
C LEU A 653 2.75 -20.18 12.25
N LYS A 654 2.17 -20.70 13.33
CA LYS A 654 0.90 -21.39 13.29
C LYS A 654 -0.22 -20.40 12.98
N ARG A 655 -1.13 -20.78 12.10
CA ARG A 655 -2.24 -19.94 11.67
C ARG A 655 -3.35 -19.94 12.73
N LYS A 656 -3.78 -18.76 13.18
CA LYS A 656 -4.90 -18.58 14.12
C LYS A 656 -5.90 -17.53 13.61
N ASP A 657 -7.19 -17.74 13.87
CA ASP A 657 -8.23 -16.74 13.56
C ASP A 657 -8.09 -15.47 14.44
N SER A 658 -7.54 -15.58 15.64
CA SER A 658 -7.22 -14.46 16.54
C SER A 658 -6.04 -13.62 16.06
N GLU A 659 -5.25 -14.11 15.11
CA GLU A 659 -4.06 -13.44 14.56
C GLU A 659 -4.35 -12.97 13.13
N LEU A 660 -5.49 -12.29 12.97
CA LEU A 660 -6.04 -11.93 11.66
C LEU A 660 -5.05 -11.14 10.79
N ARG A 661 -4.35 -10.17 11.41
CA ARG A 661 -3.51 -9.16 10.75
C ARG A 661 -2.17 -8.98 11.47
N ALA A 662 -1.13 -8.53 10.76
CA ALA A 662 0.19 -8.27 11.36
C ALA A 662 0.32 -6.87 12.02
N SER A 663 -0.49 -5.91 11.58
CA SER A 663 -0.58 -4.54 12.11
C SER A 663 -2.06 -4.14 12.17
N ASN A 664 -2.38 -3.13 12.97
CA ASN A 664 -3.69 -2.47 12.98
C ASN A 664 -3.47 -0.99 12.63
N ALA A 665 -4.39 -0.39 11.86
CA ALA A 665 -4.30 1.01 11.45
C ALA A 665 -4.08 1.99 12.63
N TRP A 666 -4.58 1.65 13.82
CA TRP A 666 -4.49 2.50 15.01
C TRP A 666 -3.22 2.26 15.83
N ASN A 667 -2.33 1.34 15.41
CA ASN A 667 -1.03 1.12 16.06
C ASN A 667 -0.16 2.39 16.09
N ASP A 668 -0.42 3.33 15.18
CA ASP A 668 0.32 4.59 15.10
C ASP A 668 0.08 5.52 16.30
N TYR A 669 -1.14 5.52 16.85
CA TYR A 669 -1.50 6.36 17.99
C TYR A 669 -0.71 6.04 19.28
N ASP A 670 -0.32 4.77 19.49
CA ASP A 670 0.51 4.36 20.62
C ASP A 670 1.40 3.19 20.19
N THR A 671 2.59 3.53 19.68
CA THR A 671 3.51 2.53 19.15
C THR A 671 4.17 1.66 20.22
N GLU A 672 4.16 2.08 21.49
CA GLU A 672 4.62 1.28 22.62
C GLU A 672 3.56 0.28 23.08
N HIS A 673 2.28 0.66 23.04
CA HIS A 673 1.15 -0.19 23.44
C HIS A 673 0.15 -0.43 22.29
N PRO A 674 0.60 -1.03 21.16
CA PRO A 674 -0.22 -1.12 19.97
C PRO A 674 -1.44 -2.05 20.12
N MET A 675 -2.47 -1.79 19.31
CA MET A 675 -3.62 -2.68 19.14
C MET A 675 -3.18 -4.08 18.72
N VAL A 676 -2.20 -4.18 17.83
CA VAL A 676 -1.61 -5.47 17.40
C VAL A 676 -0.10 -5.40 17.54
N ASP A 677 0.45 -6.21 18.46
CA ASP A 677 1.87 -6.45 18.62
C ASP A 677 2.23 -7.79 17.98
N PHE A 678 2.77 -7.75 16.76
CA PHE A 678 3.15 -8.95 16.00
C PHE A 678 4.19 -9.82 16.71
N SER A 679 5.01 -9.24 17.62
CA SER A 679 6.04 -10.00 18.31
C SER A 679 5.45 -11.07 19.23
N LYS A 680 4.21 -10.87 19.70
CA LYS A 680 3.46 -11.79 20.58
C LYS A 680 2.89 -13.02 19.89
N TYR A 681 2.88 -13.05 18.55
CA TYR A 681 2.40 -14.23 17.81
C TYR A 681 3.37 -15.42 17.87
N PHE A 682 4.61 -15.20 18.34
CA PHE A 682 5.62 -16.25 18.47
C PHE A 682 5.67 -16.70 19.92
N ASP A 683 4.82 -17.67 20.27
CA ASP A 683 4.68 -18.22 21.62
C ASP A 683 5.22 -19.66 21.75
N GLY A 684 5.96 -20.11 20.73
CA GLY A 684 6.73 -21.35 20.73
C GLY A 684 5.90 -22.57 20.33
N GLU A 685 4.84 -22.36 19.54
CA GLU A 685 4.01 -23.45 19.05
C GLU A 685 4.74 -24.35 18.04
N ASP A 686 4.29 -25.60 17.99
CA ASP A 686 4.72 -26.55 16.95
C ASP A 686 4.08 -26.18 15.61
N ILE A 687 4.88 -26.26 14.55
CA ILE A 687 4.52 -25.92 13.17
C ILE A 687 4.90 -27.06 12.20
N GLU A 688 5.10 -28.29 12.70
CA GLU A 688 5.32 -29.47 11.86
C GLU A 688 3.98 -30.10 11.47
N GLN A 689 3.66 -30.12 10.17
CA GLN A 689 2.37 -30.63 9.66
C GLN A 689 1.16 -29.97 10.32
N GLU A 690 1.23 -28.65 10.50
CA GLU A 690 0.16 -27.82 11.05
C GLU A 690 -0.34 -26.82 10.00
N ASP A 691 -1.45 -26.14 10.29
CA ASP A 691 -1.87 -24.98 9.49
C ASP A 691 -0.89 -23.82 9.75
N ILE A 692 -0.08 -23.47 8.75
CA ILE A 692 0.98 -22.47 8.88
C ILE A 692 0.75 -21.29 7.94
N VAL A 693 1.07 -20.11 8.44
CA VAL A 693 1.04 -18.86 7.69
C VAL A 693 2.45 -18.32 7.57
N MET A 694 2.79 -17.77 6.40
CA MET A 694 4.02 -17.02 6.22
C MET A 694 3.71 -15.53 6.08
N TYR A 695 4.49 -14.71 6.79
CA TYR A 695 4.55 -13.28 6.55
C TYR A 695 5.89 -12.97 5.90
N PHE A 696 5.93 -12.24 4.78
CA PHE A 696 7.18 -11.85 4.13
C PHE A 696 7.23 -10.36 3.90
N ASN A 697 8.44 -9.81 3.99
CA ASN A 697 8.69 -8.41 3.74
C ASN A 697 9.24 -8.19 2.33
N LEU A 698 8.65 -7.21 1.65
CA LEU A 698 9.21 -6.55 0.49
C LEU A 698 9.72 -5.19 0.95
N GLY A 699 10.92 -4.76 0.55
CA GLY A 699 11.46 -3.49 1.02
C GLY A 699 12.51 -2.88 0.12
N MET A 700 12.89 -1.66 0.46
CA MET A 700 13.90 -0.85 -0.24
C MET A 700 14.66 0.00 0.79
N HIS A 701 15.98 -0.05 0.78
CA HIS A 701 16.81 0.98 1.41
C HIS A 701 16.94 2.14 0.42
N HIS A 702 16.25 3.23 0.67
CA HIS A 702 16.20 4.37 -0.24
C HIS A 702 17.02 5.53 0.32
N VAL A 703 18.09 5.86 -0.39
CA VAL A 703 18.88 7.08 -0.16
C VAL A 703 18.70 7.93 -1.41
N PRO A 704 17.67 8.81 -1.46
CA PRO A 704 17.32 9.54 -2.66
C PRO A 704 18.50 10.33 -3.22
N HIS A 705 18.63 10.31 -4.54
CA HIS A 705 19.65 11.03 -5.29
C HIS A 705 18.98 12.00 -6.28
N THR A 706 19.78 12.73 -7.06
CA THR A 706 19.25 13.72 -8.03
C THR A 706 18.33 13.14 -9.11
N GLY A 707 18.29 11.82 -9.28
CA GLY A 707 17.40 11.14 -10.21
C GLY A 707 16.01 10.85 -9.63
N ASP A 708 15.81 11.12 -8.34
CA ASP A 708 14.51 11.12 -7.65
C ASP A 708 13.84 12.50 -7.72
N LEU A 709 14.41 13.48 -8.45
CA LEU A 709 13.80 14.78 -8.70
C LEU A 709 13.21 14.84 -10.13
N PRO A 710 11.94 15.25 -10.31
CA PRO A 710 10.98 15.60 -9.24
C PRO A 710 10.46 14.37 -8.47
N ASN A 711 10.42 13.20 -9.11
CA ASN A 711 9.87 11.97 -8.55
C ASN A 711 10.85 10.80 -8.61
N THR A 712 10.72 9.90 -7.64
CA THR A 712 11.31 8.56 -7.69
C THR A 712 10.74 7.75 -8.86
N VAL A 713 11.54 6.84 -9.41
CA VAL A 713 11.14 6.06 -10.59
C VAL A 713 10.91 4.57 -10.28
N PHE A 714 9.76 4.05 -10.71
CA PHE A 714 9.36 2.64 -10.60
C PHE A 714 10.35 1.62 -11.20
N SER A 715 11.28 2.08 -12.04
CA SER A 715 12.27 1.23 -12.71
C SER A 715 13.33 0.66 -11.75
N THR A 716 13.67 1.40 -10.70
CA THR A 716 14.72 1.03 -9.72
C THR A 716 14.14 0.77 -8.33
N ALA A 717 13.14 1.54 -7.90
CA ALA A 717 12.43 1.35 -6.64
C ALA A 717 11.40 0.20 -6.79
N GLN A 718 11.86 -1.04 -6.65
CA GLN A 718 11.02 -2.23 -6.74
C GLN A 718 11.49 -3.41 -5.89
N SER A 719 10.54 -4.17 -5.37
CA SER A 719 10.77 -5.40 -4.60
C SER A 719 9.72 -6.46 -4.96
N GLY A 720 10.03 -7.75 -4.89
CA GLY A 720 9.11 -8.81 -5.29
C GLY A 720 9.41 -10.21 -4.74
N MET A 721 8.37 -10.99 -4.54
CA MET A 721 8.43 -12.36 -4.04
C MET A 721 7.78 -13.31 -5.04
N MET A 722 8.49 -14.38 -5.41
CA MET A 722 7.93 -15.48 -6.20
C MET A 722 7.55 -16.66 -5.30
N ILE A 723 6.39 -17.24 -5.58
CA ILE A 723 5.82 -18.43 -4.97
C ILE A 723 5.59 -19.44 -6.11
N LEU A 724 6.40 -20.50 -6.18
CA LEU A 724 6.45 -21.39 -7.35
C LEU A 724 6.35 -22.88 -6.96
N PRO A 725 5.73 -23.73 -7.80
CA PRO A 725 5.63 -25.16 -7.52
C PRO A 725 6.99 -25.83 -7.34
N HIS A 726 7.14 -26.65 -6.30
CA HIS A 726 8.33 -27.43 -6.01
C HIS A 726 7.96 -28.89 -5.72
N ASN A 727 8.25 -29.79 -6.67
CA ASN A 727 7.81 -31.20 -6.61
C ASN A 727 6.28 -31.40 -6.50
N TYR A 728 5.48 -30.33 -6.68
CA TYR A 728 4.03 -30.34 -6.59
C TYR A 728 3.37 -31.16 -7.72
N LEU A 729 3.82 -30.92 -8.96
CA LEU A 729 3.41 -31.66 -10.15
C LEU A 729 4.53 -32.57 -10.65
N LEU A 730 4.17 -33.53 -11.49
CA LEU A 730 5.12 -34.52 -12.03
C LEU A 730 6.05 -33.95 -13.11
N SER A 731 5.70 -32.80 -13.68
CA SER A 731 6.47 -32.08 -14.69
C SER A 731 5.98 -30.63 -14.77
N ASP A 732 6.78 -29.77 -15.40
CA ASP A 732 6.40 -28.40 -15.77
C ASP A 732 5.00 -28.38 -16.42
N PRO A 733 4.01 -27.69 -15.82
CA PRO A 733 2.65 -27.61 -16.36
C PRO A 733 2.55 -26.67 -17.56
N SER A 734 3.51 -25.77 -17.77
CA SER A 734 3.50 -24.83 -18.89
C SER A 734 3.60 -25.53 -20.24
N ARG A 735 4.10 -26.78 -20.26
CA ARG A 735 4.17 -27.65 -21.44
C ARG A 735 2.82 -27.98 -22.09
N GLN A 736 1.71 -27.81 -21.37
CA GLN A 736 0.36 -27.98 -21.94
C GLN A 736 -0.07 -26.80 -22.80
N ALA A 737 0.57 -25.63 -22.65
CA ALA A 737 0.19 -24.42 -23.36
C ALA A 737 0.35 -24.63 -24.87
N THR A 738 -0.65 -24.29 -25.67
CA THR A 738 -0.57 -24.40 -27.13
C THR A 738 0.26 -23.29 -27.75
N GLN A 739 0.49 -22.18 -27.05
CA GLN A 739 1.29 -21.03 -27.49
C GLN A 739 2.82 -21.33 -27.46
N GLN A 740 3.20 -22.37 -28.21
CA GLN A 740 4.55 -22.88 -28.35
C GLN A 740 4.84 -23.29 -29.80
N ILE A 741 6.11 -23.40 -30.15
CA ILE A 741 6.57 -23.80 -31.48
C ILE A 741 7.72 -24.80 -31.39
N ARG A 742 7.77 -25.78 -32.31
CA ARG A 742 8.95 -26.59 -32.60
C ARG A 742 9.26 -26.54 -34.10
N ILE A 743 10.49 -26.24 -34.44
CA ILE A 743 11.01 -26.18 -35.80
C ILE A 743 12.08 -27.26 -35.91
N ASP A 744 11.82 -28.30 -36.69
CA ASP A 744 12.82 -29.32 -37.03
C ASP A 744 13.55 -28.86 -38.30
N TYR A 745 14.87 -29.03 -38.35
CA TYR A 745 15.70 -28.58 -39.45
C TYR A 745 16.93 -29.47 -39.64
N ASN A 746 17.57 -29.34 -40.80
CA ASN A 746 18.87 -29.92 -41.09
C ASN A 746 19.82 -28.84 -41.62
N ASN A 747 21.03 -29.21 -42.07
CA ASN A 747 22.05 -28.27 -42.55
C ASN A 747 21.59 -27.31 -43.67
N ASN A 748 20.50 -27.61 -44.39
CA ASN A 748 20.09 -26.85 -45.57
C ASN A 748 18.70 -26.21 -45.44
N SER A 749 17.79 -26.74 -44.61
CA SER A 749 16.42 -26.24 -44.52
C SER A 749 15.67 -26.69 -43.25
N THR A 750 14.60 -25.97 -42.93
CA THR A 750 13.51 -26.47 -42.07
C THR A 750 12.86 -27.70 -42.72
N THR A 751 12.70 -28.78 -41.96
CA THR A 751 11.99 -29.99 -42.41
C THR A 751 10.54 -29.96 -41.95
N ASP A 752 10.28 -29.55 -40.72
CA ASP A 752 8.95 -29.58 -40.11
C ASP A 752 8.74 -28.41 -39.14
N VAL A 753 7.49 -27.97 -39.00
CA VAL A 753 7.08 -26.96 -38.01
C VAL A 753 5.84 -27.47 -37.30
N TYR A 754 5.88 -27.49 -35.97
CA TYR A 754 4.79 -27.89 -35.08
C TYR A 754 4.36 -26.69 -34.26
N SER A 755 3.06 -26.39 -34.28
CA SER A 755 2.45 -25.26 -33.56
C SER A 755 1.22 -25.65 -32.74
N TRP A 756 0.87 -26.94 -32.65
CA TRP A 756 -0.21 -27.47 -31.77
C TRP A 756 -1.51 -26.65 -31.80
N ASP A 757 -1.97 -26.30 -33.01
CA ASP A 757 -3.17 -25.48 -33.24
C ASP A 757 -3.16 -24.11 -32.54
N SER A 758 -1.97 -23.58 -32.19
CA SER A 758 -1.80 -22.23 -31.67
C SER A 758 -2.40 -21.24 -32.67
N GLN A 759 -3.42 -20.50 -32.25
CA GLN A 759 -3.90 -19.39 -33.05
C GLN A 759 -2.92 -18.23 -32.93
N MET A 760 -2.33 -17.85 -34.05
CA MET A 760 -1.64 -16.59 -34.19
C MET A 760 -2.64 -15.51 -34.53
N ALA A 761 -2.58 -14.38 -33.82
CA ALA A 761 -3.32 -13.20 -34.21
C ALA A 761 -2.95 -12.80 -35.65
N ALA A 762 -3.94 -12.73 -36.52
CA ALA A 762 -3.79 -12.30 -37.91
C ALA A 762 -4.94 -11.36 -38.26
N GLY A 763 -4.65 -10.25 -38.93
CA GLY A 763 -5.65 -9.27 -39.32
C GLY A 763 -5.16 -7.84 -39.22
N LYS A 764 -6.08 -6.89 -39.42
CA LYS A 764 -5.87 -5.47 -39.14
C LYS A 764 -6.54 -5.15 -37.81
N LEU A 765 -5.83 -4.46 -36.92
CA LEU A 765 -6.42 -3.90 -35.71
C LEU A 765 -6.90 -2.48 -36.03
N ASP A 766 -8.13 -2.15 -35.63
CA ASP A 766 -8.62 -0.78 -35.67
C ASP A 766 -8.33 -0.12 -34.33
N PHE A 767 -7.30 0.73 -34.27
CA PHE A 767 -6.92 1.40 -33.03
C PHE A 767 -7.97 2.39 -32.54
N SER A 768 -8.89 2.86 -33.40
CA SER A 768 -10.02 3.68 -32.94
C SER A 768 -10.97 2.92 -32.01
N GLN A 769 -10.88 1.58 -32.02
CA GLN A 769 -11.64 0.72 -31.12
C GLN A 769 -10.94 0.46 -29.78
N ILE A 770 -9.76 1.04 -29.54
CA ILE A 770 -9.03 0.89 -28.27
C ILE A 770 -8.42 2.24 -27.87
N THR A 771 -9.20 3.32 -27.99
CA THR A 771 -8.83 4.66 -27.50
C THR A 771 -9.56 4.99 -26.22
N TRP A 772 -8.83 5.56 -25.26
CA TRP A 772 -9.41 6.18 -24.08
C TRP A 772 -9.46 7.70 -24.28
N ASP A 773 -10.56 8.33 -23.82
CA ASP A 773 -10.70 9.78 -23.78
C ASP A 773 -10.32 10.29 -22.38
N PRO A 774 -9.18 10.98 -22.19
CA PRO A 774 -8.75 11.48 -20.89
C PRO A 774 -9.77 12.41 -20.22
N TYR A 775 -10.65 13.07 -20.98
CA TYR A 775 -11.71 13.92 -20.43
C TYR A 775 -12.84 13.13 -19.74
N THR A 776 -12.79 11.80 -19.76
CA THR A 776 -13.69 10.91 -19.02
C THR A 776 -13.20 10.56 -17.62
N TYR A 777 -11.97 10.95 -17.26
CA TYR A 777 -11.47 10.80 -15.90
C TYR A 777 -12.27 11.68 -14.94
N ASP A 778 -12.98 11.06 -13.99
CA ASP A 778 -13.87 11.77 -13.08
C ASP A 778 -13.60 11.52 -11.59
N GLY A 779 -12.49 10.85 -11.28
CA GLY A 779 -12.00 10.65 -9.91
C GLY A 779 -12.93 9.80 -9.05
N ASP A 780 -13.11 10.22 -7.81
CA ASP A 780 -13.84 9.50 -6.78
C ASP A 780 -15.35 9.77 -6.83
N VAL A 781 -16.16 8.73 -6.61
CA VAL A 781 -17.61 8.87 -6.41
C VAL A 781 -17.94 8.54 -4.97
N SER A 782 -18.35 9.55 -4.19
CA SER A 782 -18.73 9.40 -2.78
C SER A 782 -20.24 9.46 -2.56
N VAL A 783 -20.75 8.60 -1.70
CA VAL A 783 -22.16 8.54 -1.27
C VAL A 783 -22.23 8.59 0.25
N ARG A 784 -22.99 9.54 0.80
CA ARG A 784 -23.22 9.68 2.25
C ARG A 784 -24.03 8.51 2.81
N LYS A 785 -23.64 8.01 3.98
CA LYS A 785 -24.28 6.89 4.66
C LYS A 785 -25.01 7.26 5.94
N PHE A 786 -24.80 8.45 6.49
CA PHE A 786 -25.59 8.95 7.61
C PHE A 786 -25.85 10.47 7.54
N PRO A 787 -27.12 10.93 7.52
CA PRO A 787 -28.30 10.11 7.18
C PRO A 787 -28.13 9.50 5.78
N TYR A 788 -28.55 8.24 5.59
CA TYR A 788 -28.33 7.54 4.32
C TYR A 788 -29.19 8.16 3.22
N ASP A 789 -28.53 8.77 2.23
CA ASP A 789 -29.17 9.21 1.00
C ASP A 789 -28.90 8.18 -0.11
N ARG A 790 -29.93 7.41 -0.46
CA ARG A 790 -29.88 6.42 -1.55
C ARG A 790 -29.73 7.07 -2.91
N GLU A 791 -30.14 8.34 -3.06
CA GLU A 791 -29.99 9.09 -4.28
C GLU A 791 -28.93 10.18 -4.09
N PRO A 792 -27.68 9.99 -4.53
CA PRO A 792 -26.90 11.17 -4.84
C PRO A 792 -27.69 11.98 -5.89
N ASN A 793 -27.68 13.31 -5.81
CA ASN A 793 -28.10 14.21 -6.91
C ASN A 793 -27.21 14.01 -8.15
N LEU A 794 -27.10 12.79 -8.66
CA LEU A 794 -26.50 12.41 -9.92
C LEU A 794 -27.67 12.19 -10.87
N HIS A 795 -27.96 13.23 -11.65
CA HIS A 795 -28.77 13.08 -12.85
C HIS A 795 -28.32 11.83 -13.62
N PRO A 796 -29.25 11.03 -14.17
CA PRO A 796 -28.92 9.91 -15.04
C PRO A 796 -28.46 10.47 -16.39
N SER A 797 -27.26 11.04 -16.45
CA SER A 797 -26.62 11.38 -17.70
C SER A 797 -25.62 10.28 -18.04
N VAL A 798 -26.10 9.33 -18.84
CA VAL A 798 -25.32 8.36 -19.63
C VAL A 798 -24.46 7.42 -18.77
N PHE A 799 -25.10 6.35 -18.31
CA PHE A 799 -24.45 5.17 -17.75
C PHE A 799 -23.63 4.46 -18.84
N GLY A 800 -22.39 4.12 -18.51
CA GLY A 800 -21.45 3.36 -19.34
C GLY A 800 -20.11 4.09 -19.49
N PHE A 801 -19.07 3.32 -19.82
CA PHE A 801 -17.80 3.78 -20.43
C PHE A 801 -16.64 4.12 -19.48
N CYS A 802 -15.68 3.19 -19.41
CA CYS A 802 -14.29 3.47 -19.76
C CYS A 802 -14.11 3.18 -21.24
#